data_AF-A0A6M1QU21-F1
#
_entry.id   AF-A0A6M1QU21-F1
#
_cell.length_a   1.000
_cell.length_b   1.000
_cell.length_c   1.000
_cell.angle_alpha   90.00
_cell.angle_beta   90.00
_cell.angle_gamma   90.00
#
_symmetry.space_group_name_H-M   'P 1'
#
loop_
_entity.id
_entity.type
_entity.pdbx_description
1 polymer ?
#
loop_
_entity_poly.entity_id
_entity_poly.type
_entity_poly.pdbx_seq_one_letter_code
_entity_poly.pdbx_strand_id
1 'polypeptide(L)'
;MFSARQVLGSMVGLTAAVAGIGAVAIPTARATTTADAVAISDIQGTGTTSPLAGQTVTTSGIVTAAYPSGGFFGFYLQTPGTGGSLDLGSHDASDALFVYQPRSAGAVTVKPGDAVTVTGEVTEYAGMTQVSVPVATGIVTDGTGTIEPVVSQWPATDAQKESLEGMLFAPQGDVTVSNTYGVENFGELGLAHGDRPLIQPTEVARPGSAEAEAVKADNAARGIILDDGSSTTLRPPTSRTIPYVSNTSPVVVGASVDFRGPVILSQGGSPSAPTYRLQPTQVATADPASWPADFGAVRSDAPDERKIGRRADVKIASFNVLNYFTTLGDADDDNVGDGGCTAYKDRAGDGNNVSGGCDQRGAWDPADFARQQAKIVSAINALDADVVGLMEIENSARLGETADEATNSLVAALNAAAGRKVWSANPSSAELPDASGADVITNAIIYKRSAVRRIGESRALGDQSGDDQAFGNAREPIGQIFKPADGGAPFLFVVNHFKSKGSPGPWPGDGDTGDGQGASNESRVRQATALVSWVSSIRAETGVTDVALAGDFNSYTQEDPMQVLYEAGYADSETLSGNEEYSYSFSGLSGSLDHVLLNRHAQRRFTGSDIWSINSGESLLLEYSRYNYTGLDLHTDSPFRSSDHDPVIVGLTRNAG
;
A
#
# COMPACT_ATOMS: atom_id res chain seq x y z
N MET A 1 -28.43 8.62 24.07
CA MET A 1 -29.30 9.42 24.96
C MET A 1 -28.68 10.81 25.13
N PHE A 2 -29.27 11.85 24.54
CA PHE A 2 -29.16 13.28 24.90
C PHE A 2 -30.14 14.01 23.95
N SER A 3 -31.42 14.08 24.32
CA SER A 3 -32.11 15.23 24.93
C SER A 3 -32.33 16.42 23.99
N ALA A 4 -33.61 16.60 23.65
CA ALA A 4 -34.21 17.71 22.93
C ALA A 4 -34.06 19.07 23.63
N ARG A 5 -34.16 20.16 22.84
CA ARG A 5 -34.75 21.43 23.29
C ARG A 5 -35.48 22.13 22.12
N GLN A 6 -36.77 22.35 22.34
CA GLN A 6 -37.68 23.19 21.58
C GLN A 6 -37.32 24.69 21.71
N VAL A 7 -37.61 25.48 20.68
CA VAL A 7 -38.18 26.83 20.84
C VAL A 7 -39.26 27.02 19.77
N LEU A 8 -40.47 27.34 20.24
CA LEU A 8 -41.66 27.74 19.49
C LEU A 8 -41.88 29.24 19.70
N GLY A 9 -42.49 29.91 18.72
CA GLY A 9 -43.14 31.24 18.85
C GLY A 9 -42.51 32.30 17.93
N SER A 10 -43.23 33.07 17.10
CA SER A 10 -44.66 33.40 17.11
C SER A 10 -45.08 33.97 15.75
N MET A 11 -46.29 33.62 15.29
CA MET A 11 -47.03 34.29 14.22
C MET A 11 -47.82 35.47 14.78
N VAL A 12 -47.73 36.64 14.14
CA VAL A 12 -48.70 37.75 14.11
C VAL A 12 -48.42 38.48 12.78
N GLY A 13 -49.33 38.92 11.92
CA GLY A 13 -50.79 38.98 11.87
C GLY A 13 -51.11 39.69 10.54
N LEU A 14 -52.12 39.19 9.84
CA LEU A 14 -52.53 39.63 8.51
C LEU A 14 -53.43 40.86 8.60
N THR A 15 -53.17 41.92 7.82
CA THR A 15 -54.18 42.91 7.44
C THR A 15 -54.00 43.30 5.98
N ALA A 16 -55.03 42.99 5.19
CA ALA A 16 -55.15 43.33 3.78
C ALA A 16 -55.66 44.76 3.58
N ALA A 17 -55.13 45.46 2.58
CA ALA A 17 -55.77 46.59 1.94
C ALA A 17 -55.61 46.45 0.41
N VAL A 18 -56.74 46.50 -0.29
CA VAL A 18 -56.87 46.31 -1.74
C VAL A 18 -57.07 47.68 -2.41
N ALA A 19 -56.56 47.75 -3.66
CA ALA A 19 -56.90 48.66 -4.76
C ALA A 19 -55.97 49.86 -5.03
N GLY A 20 -55.27 49.75 -6.16
CA GLY A 20 -54.60 50.83 -6.88
C GLY A 20 -54.03 50.30 -8.19
N ILE A 21 -54.88 50.16 -9.22
CA ILE A 21 -54.46 49.80 -10.58
C ILE A 21 -53.72 51.01 -11.18
N GLY A 22 -52.41 50.85 -11.40
CA GLY A 22 -51.55 51.82 -12.08
C GLY A 22 -50.75 51.13 -13.18
N ALA A 23 -50.72 51.76 -14.35
CA ALA A 23 -50.24 51.21 -15.61
C ALA A 23 -48.81 50.61 -15.56
N VAL A 24 -48.67 49.48 -16.26
CA VAL A 24 -47.41 48.80 -16.56
C VAL A 24 -46.52 49.72 -17.41
N ALA A 25 -45.41 50.18 -16.84
CA ALA A 25 -44.25 50.62 -17.60
C ALA A 25 -43.27 49.44 -17.66
N ILE A 26 -43.12 48.85 -18.84
CA ILE A 26 -42.06 47.88 -19.13
C ILE A 26 -40.74 48.65 -19.06
N PRO A 27 -39.80 48.34 -18.16
CA PRO A 27 -38.45 48.83 -18.30
C PRO A 27 -37.87 48.15 -19.54
N THR A 28 -37.59 48.96 -20.55
CA THR A 28 -36.80 48.62 -21.73
C THR A 28 -35.59 47.79 -21.33
N ALA A 29 -35.38 46.69 -22.05
CA ALA A 29 -34.22 45.82 -21.95
C ALA A 29 -32.96 46.67 -21.75
N ARG A 30 -32.37 46.57 -20.57
CA ARG A 30 -31.01 47.05 -20.32
C ARG A 30 -30.14 46.15 -21.19
N ALA A 31 -29.49 46.73 -22.19
CA ALA A 31 -28.48 46.03 -22.98
C ALA A 31 -27.51 45.39 -21.99
N THR A 32 -27.48 44.05 -21.96
CA THR A 32 -26.41 43.29 -21.33
C THR A 32 -25.15 43.65 -22.10
N THR A 33 -24.36 44.54 -21.53
CA THR A 33 -22.94 44.64 -21.84
C THR A 33 -22.39 43.22 -21.69
N THR A 34 -21.93 42.61 -22.78
CA THR A 34 -21.06 41.43 -22.72
C THR A 34 -19.96 41.79 -21.74
N ALA A 35 -19.90 41.11 -20.59
CA ALA A 35 -18.73 41.21 -19.74
C ALA A 35 -17.54 40.80 -20.61
N ASP A 36 -16.46 41.58 -20.56
CA ASP A 36 -15.25 41.25 -21.31
C ASP A 36 -14.77 39.86 -20.85
N ALA A 37 -14.37 39.02 -21.81
CA ALA A 37 -13.87 37.69 -21.50
C ALA A 37 -12.58 37.79 -20.67
N VAL A 38 -12.52 37.07 -19.57
CA VAL A 38 -11.36 37.00 -18.68
C VAL A 38 -10.46 35.85 -19.14
N ALA A 39 -9.15 36.09 -19.27
CA ALA A 39 -8.20 35.05 -19.61
C ALA A 39 -8.13 33.99 -18.50
N ILE A 40 -7.94 32.71 -18.87
CA ILE A 40 -7.87 31.63 -17.88
C ILE A 40 -6.68 31.85 -16.93
N SER A 41 -5.54 32.34 -17.43
CA SER A 41 -4.37 32.70 -16.62
C SER A 41 -4.66 33.78 -15.56
N ASP A 42 -5.56 34.72 -15.85
CA ASP A 42 -5.98 35.76 -14.89
C ASP A 42 -6.97 35.21 -13.86
N ILE A 43 -7.74 34.18 -14.21
CA ILE A 43 -8.60 33.44 -13.27
C ILE A 43 -7.73 32.61 -12.34
N GLN A 44 -6.74 31.89 -12.86
CA GLN A 44 -5.81 31.10 -12.05
C GLN A 44 -4.95 32.01 -11.15
N GLY A 45 -4.31 33.02 -11.74
CA GLY A 45 -3.29 33.80 -11.05
C GLY A 45 -2.00 33.01 -10.83
N THR A 46 -1.07 33.58 -10.05
CA THR A 46 0.27 33.01 -9.83
C THR A 46 0.45 32.32 -8.48
N GLY A 47 -0.65 32.01 -7.79
CA GLY A 47 -0.62 31.40 -6.46
C GLY A 47 -1.76 30.40 -6.30
N THR A 48 -1.82 29.71 -5.17
CA THR A 48 -2.72 28.57 -4.92
C THR A 48 -4.19 28.97 -4.65
N THR A 49 -4.59 30.19 -5.01
CA THR A 49 -5.96 30.68 -4.84
C THR A 49 -6.17 31.77 -5.86
N SER A 50 -7.28 31.65 -6.58
CA SER A 50 -7.67 32.61 -7.59
C SER A 50 -7.81 34.03 -7.03
N PRO A 51 -7.25 35.06 -7.70
CA PRO A 51 -7.54 36.47 -7.38
C PRO A 51 -8.99 36.86 -7.67
N LEU A 52 -9.74 36.01 -8.39
CA LEU A 52 -11.12 36.22 -8.79
C LEU A 52 -12.11 35.32 -8.03
N ALA A 53 -11.68 34.61 -6.99
CA ALA A 53 -12.55 33.78 -6.16
C ALA A 53 -13.80 34.54 -5.67
N GLY A 54 -14.98 33.93 -5.85
CA GLY A 54 -16.30 34.51 -5.55
C GLY A 54 -16.84 35.47 -6.61
N GLN A 55 -16.12 35.73 -7.69
CA GLN A 55 -16.58 36.59 -8.79
C GLN A 55 -17.17 35.75 -9.93
N THR A 56 -18.21 36.27 -10.59
CA THR A 56 -18.72 35.69 -11.84
C THR A 56 -17.89 36.17 -13.02
N VAL A 57 -17.33 35.24 -13.78
CA VAL A 57 -16.50 35.50 -14.95
C VAL A 57 -17.12 34.88 -16.19
N THR A 58 -16.73 35.38 -17.37
CA THR A 58 -16.94 34.70 -18.66
C THR A 58 -15.57 34.41 -19.25
N THR A 59 -15.30 33.17 -19.65
CA THR A 59 -14.03 32.75 -20.25
C THR A 59 -14.27 31.74 -21.36
N SER A 60 -13.28 31.52 -22.22
CA SER A 60 -13.40 30.63 -23.37
C SER A 60 -12.14 29.77 -23.52
N GLY A 61 -12.29 28.57 -24.07
CA GLY A 61 -11.17 27.69 -24.37
C GLY A 61 -11.57 26.42 -25.11
N ILE A 62 -10.63 25.49 -25.22
CA ILE A 62 -10.84 24.16 -25.79
C ILE A 62 -10.94 23.13 -24.67
N VAL A 63 -11.95 22.27 -24.74
CA VAL A 63 -12.11 21.17 -23.78
C VAL A 63 -10.99 20.15 -23.98
N THR A 64 -10.25 19.82 -22.91
CA THR A 64 -9.13 18.86 -22.94
C THR A 64 -9.48 17.52 -22.32
N ALA A 65 -10.41 17.49 -21.35
CA ALA A 65 -10.94 16.29 -20.73
C ALA A 65 -12.39 16.54 -20.26
N ALA A 66 -13.25 15.52 -20.25
CA ALA A 66 -14.64 15.65 -19.82
C ALA A 66 -15.14 14.41 -19.07
N TYR A 67 -15.90 14.61 -18.00
CA TYR A 67 -16.34 13.55 -17.08
C TYR A 67 -17.87 13.53 -16.96
N PRO A 68 -18.58 12.97 -17.96
CA PRO A 68 -20.04 12.84 -17.92
C PRO A 68 -20.54 11.79 -16.91
N SER A 69 -19.64 10.90 -16.47
CA SER A 69 -19.86 9.87 -15.46
C SER A 69 -18.78 9.93 -14.37
N GLY A 70 -18.81 9.03 -13.39
CA GLY A 70 -17.78 8.98 -12.34
C GLY A 70 -17.97 9.99 -11.20
N GLY A 71 -18.92 10.90 -11.31
CA GLY A 71 -19.28 11.85 -10.25
C GLY A 71 -18.42 13.12 -10.21
N PHE A 72 -17.41 13.24 -11.08
CA PHE A 72 -16.59 14.46 -11.19
C PHE A 72 -17.41 15.66 -11.71
N PHE A 73 -18.42 15.39 -12.56
CA PHE A 73 -19.43 16.35 -13.03
C PHE A 73 -18.83 17.66 -13.57
N GLY A 74 -17.94 17.55 -14.54
CA GLY A 74 -17.31 18.71 -15.16
C GLY A 74 -16.38 18.33 -16.30
N PHE A 75 -15.60 19.30 -16.73
CA PHE A 75 -14.62 19.17 -17.80
C PHE A 75 -13.49 20.18 -17.62
N TYR A 76 -12.31 19.87 -18.15
CA TYR A 76 -11.18 20.81 -18.19
C TYR A 76 -11.21 21.62 -19.47
N LEU A 77 -10.90 22.91 -19.34
CA LEU A 77 -10.85 23.91 -20.40
C LEU A 77 -9.43 24.49 -20.45
N GLN A 78 -8.82 24.60 -21.63
CA GLN A 78 -7.51 25.23 -21.79
C GLN A 78 -7.52 26.28 -22.90
N THR A 79 -6.76 27.37 -22.70
CA THR A 79 -6.65 28.48 -23.64
C THR A 79 -6.06 28.01 -24.99
N PRO A 80 -6.66 28.36 -26.15
CA PRO A 80 -6.11 27.95 -27.45
C PRO A 80 -4.71 28.54 -27.69
N GLY A 81 -3.80 27.72 -28.24
CA GLY A 81 -2.43 28.13 -28.54
C GLY A 81 -1.46 28.07 -27.35
N THR A 82 -1.90 27.59 -26.19
CA THR A 82 -1.04 27.26 -25.04
C THR A 82 -0.70 25.78 -25.02
N GLY A 83 0.26 25.39 -24.17
CA GLY A 83 0.83 24.05 -24.14
C GLY A 83 2.13 23.94 -24.97
N GLY A 84 2.40 22.75 -25.51
CA GLY A 84 3.65 22.49 -26.24
C GLY A 84 4.88 22.53 -25.32
N SER A 85 6.05 22.86 -25.89
CA SER A 85 7.30 22.94 -25.12
C SER A 85 7.27 24.11 -24.14
N LEU A 86 7.44 23.83 -22.84
CA LEU A 86 7.27 24.83 -21.78
C LEU A 86 8.44 24.83 -20.79
N ASP A 87 8.92 26.01 -20.42
CA ASP A 87 9.93 26.21 -19.36
C ASP A 87 9.25 26.59 -18.03
N LEU A 88 9.20 25.61 -17.11
CA LEU A 88 8.61 25.78 -15.77
C LEU A 88 9.37 26.78 -14.89
N GLY A 89 10.56 27.23 -15.27
CA GLY A 89 11.25 28.32 -14.56
C GLY A 89 10.65 29.70 -14.85
N SER A 90 9.85 29.82 -15.92
CA SER A 90 9.26 31.09 -16.38
C SER A 90 7.73 31.07 -16.49
N HIS A 91 7.12 29.89 -16.35
CA HIS A 91 5.68 29.73 -16.38
C HIS A 91 5.10 29.73 -14.96
N ASP A 92 4.35 30.79 -14.64
CA ASP A 92 3.92 31.11 -13.28
C ASP A 92 2.40 31.09 -13.06
N ALA A 93 1.60 30.92 -14.12
CA ALA A 93 0.14 30.80 -14.05
C ALA A 93 -0.39 29.81 -15.09
N SER A 94 -1.33 28.96 -14.68
CA SER A 94 -1.93 27.96 -15.57
C SER A 94 -2.85 28.60 -16.63
N ASP A 95 -2.81 28.04 -17.84
CA ASP A 95 -3.70 28.41 -18.93
C ASP A 95 -4.97 27.53 -19.01
N ALA A 96 -5.19 26.68 -18.00
CA ALA A 96 -6.31 25.77 -17.94
C ALA A 96 -7.10 25.86 -16.63
N LEU A 97 -8.34 25.36 -16.65
CA LEU A 97 -9.27 25.45 -15.53
C LEU A 97 -10.26 24.29 -15.58
N PHE A 98 -10.66 23.80 -14.41
CA PHE A 98 -11.83 22.92 -14.30
C PHE A 98 -13.15 23.70 -14.30
N VAL A 99 -14.10 23.26 -15.12
CA VAL A 99 -15.48 23.76 -15.14
C VAL A 99 -16.35 22.76 -14.40
N TYR A 100 -16.80 23.13 -13.21
CA TYR A 100 -17.72 22.32 -12.41
C TYR A 100 -19.16 22.57 -12.84
N GLN A 101 -19.82 21.51 -13.30
CA GLN A 101 -21.22 21.52 -13.71
C GLN A 101 -22.02 20.61 -12.77
N PRO A 102 -22.59 21.13 -11.66
CA PRO A 102 -23.34 20.29 -10.72
C PRO A 102 -24.48 19.55 -11.42
N ARG A 103 -24.84 18.37 -10.93
CA ARG A 103 -25.90 17.53 -11.52
C ARG A 103 -27.24 18.26 -11.72
N SER A 104 -27.55 19.25 -10.90
CA SER A 104 -28.74 20.11 -11.04
C SER A 104 -28.72 20.97 -12.32
N ALA A 105 -27.54 21.25 -12.87
CA ALA A 105 -27.36 21.99 -14.13
C ALA A 105 -27.63 21.13 -15.38
N GLY A 106 -27.67 19.79 -15.24
CA GLY A 106 -27.84 18.83 -16.34
C GLY A 106 -26.63 17.93 -16.53
N ALA A 107 -26.67 17.05 -17.54
CA ALA A 107 -25.54 16.20 -17.90
C ALA A 107 -24.43 17.00 -18.58
N VAL A 108 -23.17 16.62 -18.35
CA VAL A 108 -22.03 17.15 -19.12
C VAL A 108 -22.14 16.58 -20.54
N THR A 109 -22.26 17.46 -21.53
CA THR A 109 -22.47 17.07 -22.94
C THR A 109 -21.31 17.42 -23.87
N VAL A 110 -20.39 18.27 -23.40
CA VAL A 110 -19.16 18.65 -24.12
C VAL A 110 -18.19 17.47 -24.21
N LYS A 111 -17.30 17.53 -25.20
CA LYS A 111 -16.30 16.50 -25.49
C LYS A 111 -14.92 17.15 -25.68
N PRO A 112 -13.82 16.42 -25.44
CA PRO A 112 -12.50 16.89 -25.82
C PRO A 112 -12.46 17.39 -27.27
N GLY A 113 -11.88 18.57 -27.48
CA GLY A 113 -11.82 19.25 -28.77
C GLY A 113 -12.95 20.27 -29.03
N ASP A 114 -14.02 20.30 -28.24
CA ASP A 114 -15.05 21.33 -28.34
C ASP A 114 -14.46 22.69 -27.91
N ALA A 115 -14.74 23.74 -28.69
CA ALA A 115 -14.51 25.12 -28.27
C ALA A 115 -15.74 25.60 -27.50
N VAL A 116 -15.53 26.12 -26.28
CA VAL A 116 -16.64 26.54 -25.41
C VAL A 116 -16.37 27.90 -24.77
N THR A 117 -17.44 28.67 -24.60
CA THR A 117 -17.50 29.84 -23.73
C THR A 117 -18.32 29.50 -22.48
N VAL A 118 -17.80 29.84 -21.32
CA VAL A 118 -18.31 29.45 -20.02
C VAL A 118 -18.53 30.70 -19.16
N THR A 119 -19.71 30.83 -18.56
CA THR A 119 -20.05 31.88 -17.60
C THR A 119 -20.43 31.25 -16.26
N GLY A 120 -19.70 31.58 -15.20
CA GLY A 120 -19.91 31.01 -13.87
C GLY A 120 -19.12 31.72 -12.77
N GLU A 121 -19.29 31.27 -11.54
CA GLU A 121 -18.57 31.81 -10.37
C GLU A 121 -17.23 31.08 -10.18
N VAL A 122 -16.15 31.81 -10.00
CA VAL A 122 -14.84 31.23 -9.65
C VAL A 122 -14.87 30.77 -8.19
N THR A 123 -14.49 29.52 -7.93
CA THR A 123 -14.49 28.90 -6.60
C THR A 123 -13.23 28.06 -6.40
N GLU A 124 -12.86 27.83 -5.15
CA GLU A 124 -11.81 26.89 -4.76
C GLU A 124 -12.44 25.59 -4.26
N TYR A 125 -11.93 24.44 -4.72
CA TYR A 125 -12.35 23.15 -4.19
C TYR A 125 -11.21 22.14 -4.19
N ALA A 126 -10.92 21.59 -3.01
CA ALA A 126 -9.82 20.64 -2.81
C ALA A 126 -8.50 21.11 -3.44
N GLY A 127 -8.18 22.39 -3.21
CA GLY A 127 -6.96 23.02 -3.67
C GLY A 127 -6.99 23.53 -5.11
N MET A 128 -7.99 23.13 -5.90
CA MET A 128 -8.12 23.50 -7.31
C MET A 128 -9.03 24.71 -7.52
N THR A 129 -8.58 25.62 -8.39
CA THR A 129 -9.40 26.72 -8.93
C THR A 129 -10.35 26.18 -9.98
N GLN A 130 -11.64 26.47 -9.84
CA GLN A 130 -12.67 26.03 -10.78
C GLN A 130 -13.73 27.10 -11.04
N VAL A 131 -14.41 27.04 -12.19
CA VAL A 131 -15.60 27.84 -12.48
C VAL A 131 -16.85 26.98 -12.29
N SER A 132 -17.69 27.36 -11.34
CA SER A 132 -18.96 26.70 -11.03
C SER A 132 -20.08 27.24 -11.91
N VAL A 133 -20.71 26.35 -12.68
CA VAL A 133 -21.76 26.69 -13.65
C VAL A 133 -23.08 26.01 -13.28
N PRO A 134 -23.97 26.67 -12.53
CA PRO A 134 -25.16 26.03 -11.97
C PRO A 134 -26.29 25.79 -12.98
N VAL A 135 -26.18 26.31 -14.21
CA VAL A 135 -27.18 26.18 -15.27
C VAL A 135 -26.51 25.90 -16.63
N ALA A 136 -27.03 24.92 -17.39
CA ALA A 136 -26.43 24.52 -18.68
C ALA A 136 -26.29 25.66 -19.70
N THR A 137 -27.17 26.66 -19.65
CA THR A 137 -27.08 27.84 -20.56
C THR A 137 -25.85 28.72 -20.30
N GLY A 138 -25.13 28.49 -19.19
CA GLY A 138 -23.83 29.11 -18.93
C GLY A 138 -22.67 28.47 -19.70
N ILE A 139 -22.93 27.41 -20.48
CA ILE A 139 -21.94 26.77 -21.35
C ILE A 139 -22.44 26.88 -22.79
N VAL A 140 -21.66 27.52 -23.65
CA VAL A 140 -21.98 27.71 -25.07
C VAL A 140 -20.85 27.09 -25.89
N THR A 141 -21.16 26.05 -26.67
CA THR A 141 -20.21 25.45 -27.62
C THR A 141 -20.24 26.21 -28.94
N ASP A 142 -19.09 26.67 -29.41
CA ASP A 142 -18.95 27.57 -30.55
C ASP A 142 -17.86 27.17 -31.55
N GLY A 143 -17.58 25.86 -31.65
CA GLY A 143 -16.70 25.31 -32.67
C GLY A 143 -15.89 24.14 -32.13
N THR A 144 -14.74 23.91 -32.76
CA THR A 144 -13.78 22.87 -32.36
C THR A 144 -12.37 23.41 -32.48
N GLY A 145 -11.47 22.90 -31.65
CA GLY A 145 -10.04 23.21 -31.69
C GLY A 145 -9.20 22.08 -31.11
N THR A 146 -7.90 22.32 -31.01
CA THR A 146 -6.93 21.37 -30.45
C THR A 146 -5.97 22.09 -29.51
N ILE A 147 -5.50 21.37 -28.51
CA ILE A 147 -4.45 21.82 -27.57
C ILE A 147 -3.26 20.89 -27.74
N GLU A 148 -2.07 21.45 -27.89
CA GLU A 148 -0.84 20.68 -27.81
C GLU A 148 -0.57 20.39 -26.32
N PRO A 149 -0.37 19.12 -25.91
CA PRO A 149 -0.06 18.84 -24.52
C PRO A 149 1.26 19.49 -24.10
N VAL A 150 1.34 19.95 -22.85
CA VAL A 150 2.56 20.48 -22.25
C VAL A 150 3.63 19.39 -22.24
N VAL A 151 4.78 19.73 -22.80
CA VAL A 151 6.02 18.97 -22.72
C VAL A 151 7.04 19.83 -21.98
N SER A 152 7.42 19.39 -20.79
CA SER A 152 8.36 20.11 -19.93
C SER A 152 9.28 19.13 -19.19
N GLN A 153 10.24 19.68 -18.44
CA GLN A 153 10.85 18.93 -17.34
C GLN A 153 9.78 18.52 -16.30
N TRP A 154 10.07 17.49 -15.51
CA TRP A 154 9.19 17.05 -14.44
C TRP A 154 8.91 18.20 -13.44
N PRO A 155 7.64 18.50 -13.12
CA PRO A 155 7.28 19.53 -12.14
C PRO A 155 7.57 19.02 -10.72
N ALA A 156 8.81 19.21 -10.27
CA ALA A 156 9.33 18.67 -9.02
C ALA A 156 8.89 19.45 -7.76
N THR A 157 8.34 20.66 -7.92
CA THR A 157 7.89 21.48 -6.78
C THR A 157 6.38 21.75 -6.87
N ASP A 158 5.76 22.02 -5.72
CA ASP A 158 4.33 22.37 -5.69
C ASP A 158 4.04 23.63 -6.52
N ALA A 159 4.92 24.63 -6.50
CA ALA A 159 4.76 25.82 -7.36
C ALA A 159 4.80 25.50 -8.86
N GLN A 160 5.59 24.52 -9.28
CA GLN A 160 5.63 24.06 -10.67
C GLN A 160 4.41 23.21 -11.05
N LYS A 161 3.88 22.42 -10.11
CA LYS A 161 2.64 21.66 -10.31
C LYS A 161 1.45 22.63 -10.37
N GLU A 162 1.44 23.65 -9.53
CA GLU A 162 0.44 24.72 -9.49
C GLU A 162 0.36 25.49 -10.80
N SER A 163 1.51 25.90 -11.37
CA SER A 163 1.49 26.62 -12.65
C SER A 163 0.97 25.77 -13.82
N LEU A 164 0.83 24.46 -13.65
CA LEU A 164 0.25 23.55 -14.63
C LEU A 164 -1.17 23.07 -14.27
N GLU A 165 -1.80 23.63 -13.22
CA GLU A 165 -3.09 23.14 -12.74
C GLU A 165 -4.18 23.12 -13.83
N GLY A 166 -4.75 21.96 -14.08
CA GLY A 166 -5.77 21.71 -15.09
C GLY A 166 -5.25 21.58 -16.53
N MET A 167 -3.95 21.77 -16.77
CA MET A 167 -3.39 21.73 -18.12
C MET A 167 -3.24 20.30 -18.63
N LEU A 168 -3.43 20.15 -19.95
CA LEU A 168 -3.13 18.91 -20.65
C LEU A 168 -1.62 18.70 -20.67
N PHE A 169 -1.14 17.66 -20.00
CA PHE A 169 0.26 17.36 -19.75
C PHE A 169 0.64 16.03 -20.41
N ALA A 170 1.81 16.00 -21.06
CA ALA A 170 2.42 14.79 -21.56
C ALA A 170 3.59 14.39 -20.64
N PRO A 171 3.41 13.42 -19.72
CA PRO A 171 4.48 12.94 -18.86
C PRO A 171 5.72 12.54 -19.66
N GLN A 172 6.90 12.96 -19.18
CA GLN A 172 8.19 12.69 -19.81
C GLN A 172 9.07 11.86 -18.87
N GLY A 173 9.99 11.09 -19.44
CA GLY A 173 10.94 10.25 -18.69
C GLY A 173 10.30 9.02 -18.06
N ASP A 174 11.11 8.27 -17.32
CA ASP A 174 10.66 7.05 -16.65
C ASP A 174 9.71 7.40 -15.50
N VAL A 175 8.71 6.55 -15.30
CA VAL A 175 7.76 6.64 -14.21
C VAL A 175 7.51 5.22 -13.68
N THR A 176 7.45 5.09 -12.36
CA THR A 176 7.31 3.79 -11.68
C THR A 176 6.12 3.83 -10.72
N VAL A 177 5.37 2.72 -10.63
CA VAL A 177 4.31 2.55 -9.64
C VAL A 177 4.94 2.47 -8.26
N SER A 178 4.45 3.29 -7.32
CA SER A 178 4.92 3.36 -5.94
C SER A 178 3.87 2.97 -4.90
N ASN A 179 2.59 2.97 -5.27
CA ASN A 179 1.51 2.63 -4.35
C ASN A 179 0.29 2.06 -5.07
N THR A 180 -0.26 0.96 -4.55
CA THR A 180 -1.50 0.32 -5.02
C THR A 180 -2.61 0.35 -3.96
N TYR A 181 -2.35 0.85 -2.76
CA TYR A 181 -3.30 0.87 -1.64
C TYR A 181 -4.53 1.74 -1.91
N GLY A 182 -4.36 2.85 -2.63
CA GLY A 182 -5.44 3.79 -2.98
C GLY A 182 -6.51 3.18 -3.91
N VAL A 183 -6.18 2.11 -4.63
CA VAL A 183 -7.05 1.48 -5.63
C VAL A 183 -8.37 1.01 -5.01
N GLU A 184 -8.31 0.38 -3.84
CA GLU A 184 -9.49 -0.19 -3.16
C GLU A 184 -10.57 0.85 -2.83
N ASN A 185 -10.14 2.05 -2.42
CA ASN A 185 -11.06 3.07 -1.89
C ASN A 185 -11.38 4.18 -2.88
N PHE A 186 -10.43 4.52 -3.74
CA PHE A 186 -10.47 5.73 -4.55
C PHE A 186 -10.12 5.51 -6.02
N GLY A 187 -9.70 4.31 -6.43
CA GLY A 187 -9.20 4.11 -7.80
C GLY A 187 -7.88 4.85 -8.06
N GLU A 188 -7.09 5.10 -7.01
CA GLU A 188 -5.86 5.87 -7.08
C GLU A 188 -4.61 4.97 -7.02
N LEU A 189 -3.65 5.22 -7.92
CA LEU A 189 -2.29 4.72 -7.85
C LEU A 189 -1.35 5.83 -7.38
N GLY A 190 -0.34 5.49 -6.58
CA GLY A 190 0.80 6.38 -6.35
C GLY A 190 1.90 6.10 -7.35
N LEU A 191 2.44 7.12 -7.97
CA LEU A 191 3.54 7.05 -8.94
C LEU A 191 4.76 7.82 -8.44
N ALA A 192 5.93 7.41 -8.90
CA ALA A 192 7.20 8.10 -8.72
C ALA A 192 7.82 8.38 -10.08
N HIS A 193 8.24 9.63 -10.32
CA HIS A 193 9.13 9.92 -11.45
C HIS A 193 10.49 9.24 -11.24
N GLY A 194 11.03 8.62 -12.29
CA GLY A 194 12.20 7.76 -12.27
C GLY A 194 11.88 6.27 -12.39
N ASP A 195 12.93 5.47 -12.31
CA ASP A 195 12.97 4.00 -12.52
C ASP A 195 12.78 3.18 -11.23
N ARG A 196 12.47 3.85 -10.10
CA ARG A 196 12.29 3.21 -8.79
C ARG A 196 11.11 3.82 -8.03
N PRO A 197 10.42 3.04 -7.18
CA PRO A 197 9.39 3.55 -6.28
C PRO A 197 9.94 4.61 -5.29
N LEU A 198 9.04 5.25 -4.57
CA LEU A 198 9.38 6.10 -3.43
C LEU A 198 9.93 5.23 -2.29
N ILE A 199 10.96 5.70 -1.62
CA ILE A 199 11.71 4.88 -0.66
C ILE A 199 11.42 5.31 0.76
N GLN A 200 11.22 4.35 1.65
CA GLN A 200 11.11 4.63 3.07
C GLN A 200 12.41 5.31 3.57
N PRO A 201 12.35 6.51 4.19
CA PRO A 201 13.57 7.24 4.59
C PRO A 201 14.50 6.45 5.51
N THR A 202 13.94 5.70 6.46
CA THR A 202 14.70 4.88 7.42
C THR A 202 15.19 3.55 6.84
N GLU A 203 14.93 3.26 5.57
CA GLU A 203 15.56 2.15 4.83
C GLU A 203 17.01 2.51 4.44
N VAL A 204 17.25 3.76 4.07
CA VAL A 204 18.55 4.17 3.48
C VAL A 204 19.29 5.23 4.29
N ALA A 205 18.65 5.83 5.30
CA ALA A 205 19.28 6.82 6.19
C ALA A 205 18.86 6.65 7.65
N ARG A 206 19.74 7.04 8.59
CA ARG A 206 19.46 6.93 10.03
C ARG A 206 18.23 7.80 10.42
N PRO A 207 17.39 7.35 11.37
CA PRO A 207 16.25 8.12 11.88
C PRO A 207 16.63 9.53 12.32
N GLY A 208 15.80 10.52 11.95
CA GLY A 208 16.02 11.94 12.30
C GLY A 208 17.27 12.60 11.69
N SER A 209 17.99 11.92 10.79
CA SER A 209 19.18 12.46 10.13
C SER A 209 18.84 13.43 8.97
N ALA A 210 19.81 14.25 8.57
CA ALA A 210 19.66 15.12 7.41
C ALA A 210 19.51 14.31 6.10
N GLU A 211 20.12 13.13 6.04
CA GLU A 211 20.01 12.20 4.92
C GLU A 211 18.57 11.64 4.82
N ALA A 212 17.93 11.31 5.95
CA ALA A 212 16.54 10.86 5.95
C ALA A 212 15.58 11.98 5.48
N GLU A 213 15.82 13.23 5.91
CA GLU A 213 15.06 14.38 5.41
C GLU A 213 15.30 14.64 3.92
N ALA A 214 16.52 14.39 3.41
CA ALA A 214 16.80 14.48 1.98
C ALA A 214 16.03 13.43 1.17
N VAL A 215 15.87 12.20 1.69
CA VAL A 215 15.04 11.17 1.05
C VAL A 215 13.56 11.56 1.05
N LYS A 216 13.05 12.15 2.14
CA LYS A 216 11.67 12.69 2.17
C LYS A 216 11.47 13.78 1.12
N ALA A 217 12.43 14.69 0.98
CA ALA A 217 12.38 15.75 -0.02
C ALA A 217 12.44 15.19 -1.47
N ASP A 218 13.30 14.20 -1.72
CA ASP A 218 13.34 13.48 -3.01
C ASP A 218 12.00 12.81 -3.32
N ASN A 219 11.41 12.11 -2.35
CA ASN A 219 10.12 11.47 -2.54
C ASN A 219 9.00 12.48 -2.85
N ALA A 220 8.95 13.61 -2.15
CA ALA A 220 7.98 14.67 -2.41
C ALA A 220 8.17 15.29 -3.81
N ALA A 221 9.42 15.39 -4.27
CA ALA A 221 9.74 15.90 -5.60
C ALA A 221 9.33 14.93 -6.72
N ARG A 222 9.46 13.61 -6.51
CA ARG A 222 9.15 12.57 -7.51
C ARG A 222 7.69 12.11 -7.48
N GLY A 223 7.01 12.20 -6.32
CA GLY A 223 5.70 11.61 -6.09
C GLY A 223 4.55 12.35 -6.77
N ILE A 224 3.62 11.59 -7.36
CA ILE A 224 2.32 12.07 -7.85
C ILE A 224 1.26 10.97 -7.74
N ILE A 225 -0.01 11.32 -7.64
CA ILE A 225 -1.12 10.36 -7.76
C ILE A 225 -1.53 10.21 -9.23
N LEU A 226 -1.85 9.00 -9.67
CA LEU A 226 -2.64 8.74 -10.87
C LEU A 226 -4.04 8.32 -10.44
N ASP A 227 -5.03 9.12 -10.86
CA ASP A 227 -6.43 8.97 -10.47
C ASP A 227 -7.20 8.15 -11.53
N ASP A 228 -8.46 7.81 -11.28
CA ASP A 228 -9.35 7.12 -12.21
C ASP A 228 -10.28 8.07 -13.00
N GLY A 229 -10.16 9.39 -12.78
CA GLY A 229 -11.02 10.39 -13.43
C GLY A 229 -12.43 10.44 -12.84
N SER A 230 -12.63 9.94 -11.62
CA SER A 230 -13.91 9.86 -10.93
C SER A 230 -13.81 10.40 -9.49
N SER A 231 -14.89 10.96 -8.96
CA SER A 231 -14.98 11.34 -7.54
C SER A 231 -15.71 10.29 -6.69
N THR A 232 -16.01 9.14 -7.30
CA THR A 232 -16.77 8.07 -6.66
C THR A 232 -15.90 7.36 -5.64
N THR A 233 -16.15 7.59 -4.36
CA THR A 233 -15.58 6.73 -3.33
C THR A 233 -16.18 5.33 -3.46
N LEU A 234 -15.32 4.33 -3.56
CA LEU A 234 -15.71 2.95 -3.80
C LEU A 234 -16.30 2.32 -2.53
N ARG A 235 -15.73 2.67 -1.37
CA ARG A 235 -16.12 2.23 0.00
C ARG A 235 -16.50 0.75 0.05
N PRO A 236 -15.55 -0.16 -0.24
CA PRO A 236 -15.84 -1.58 -0.16
C PRO A 236 -16.24 -1.99 1.28
N PRO A 237 -17.05 -3.05 1.43
CA PRO A 237 -17.54 -3.90 0.35
C PRO A 237 -18.60 -3.23 -0.56
N THR A 238 -18.52 -3.47 -1.88
CA THR A 238 -19.33 -2.78 -2.91
C THR A 238 -19.59 -3.67 -4.13
N SER A 239 -20.67 -3.44 -4.88
CA SER A 239 -20.91 -4.13 -6.16
C SER A 239 -20.21 -3.47 -7.35
N ARG A 240 -19.47 -2.38 -7.13
CA ARG A 240 -18.76 -1.65 -8.19
C ARG A 240 -17.52 -2.41 -8.64
N THR A 241 -17.25 -2.38 -9.94
CA THR A 241 -15.97 -2.80 -10.51
C THR A 241 -14.96 -1.66 -10.41
N ILE A 242 -13.69 -1.96 -10.14
CA ILE A 242 -12.65 -1.00 -9.78
C ILE A 242 -11.55 -1.01 -10.87
N PRO A 243 -11.02 0.15 -11.31
CA PRO A 243 -9.89 0.22 -12.24
C PRO A 243 -8.58 -0.20 -11.60
N TYR A 244 -7.50 -0.29 -12.39
CA TYR A 244 -6.13 -0.50 -11.91
C TYR A 244 -5.89 -1.78 -11.09
N VAL A 245 -6.76 -2.77 -11.22
CA VAL A 245 -6.58 -4.11 -10.64
C VAL A 245 -7.06 -5.16 -11.63
N SER A 246 -6.24 -6.19 -11.86
CA SER A 246 -6.55 -7.27 -12.79
C SER A 246 -5.66 -8.49 -12.53
N ASN A 247 -6.21 -9.69 -12.71
CA ASN A 247 -5.44 -10.93 -12.67
C ASN A 247 -4.60 -11.15 -13.95
N THR A 248 -5.01 -10.58 -15.08
CA THR A 248 -4.34 -10.76 -16.39
C THR A 248 -3.46 -9.59 -16.78
N SER A 249 -3.67 -8.43 -16.16
CA SER A 249 -2.89 -7.19 -16.39
C SER A 249 -2.63 -6.51 -15.04
N PRO A 250 -1.88 -7.16 -14.14
CA PRO A 250 -1.70 -6.67 -12.78
C PRO A 250 -0.90 -5.38 -12.75
N VAL A 251 -1.28 -4.49 -11.84
CA VAL A 251 -0.52 -3.28 -11.50
C VAL A 251 0.13 -3.53 -10.14
N VAL A 252 1.46 -3.44 -10.09
CA VAL A 252 2.26 -3.81 -8.94
C VAL A 252 3.29 -2.71 -8.68
N VAL A 253 3.60 -2.41 -7.42
CA VAL A 253 4.69 -1.50 -7.07
C VAL A 253 6.00 -1.95 -7.73
N GLY A 254 6.76 -1.01 -8.28
CA GLY A 254 7.96 -1.28 -9.09
C GLY A 254 7.70 -1.44 -10.59
N ALA A 255 6.45 -1.56 -11.04
CA ALA A 255 6.14 -1.58 -12.47
C ALA A 255 6.45 -0.24 -13.15
N SER A 256 7.08 -0.27 -14.32
CA SER A 256 7.20 0.91 -15.19
C SER A 256 5.82 1.35 -15.70
N VAL A 257 5.65 2.64 -15.96
CA VAL A 257 4.41 3.24 -16.44
C VAL A 257 4.63 3.86 -17.82
N ASP A 258 3.95 3.31 -18.82
CA ASP A 258 3.98 3.79 -20.20
C ASP A 258 2.65 4.48 -20.52
N PHE A 259 2.61 5.81 -20.44
CA PHE A 259 1.39 6.57 -20.74
C PHE A 259 0.97 6.43 -22.21
N ARG A 260 -0.30 6.06 -22.45
CA ARG A 260 -0.88 5.91 -23.80
C ARG A 260 -1.23 7.23 -24.47
N GLY A 261 -1.22 8.31 -23.70
CA GLY A 261 -1.55 9.66 -24.15
C GLY A 261 -1.39 10.68 -23.03
N PRO A 262 -1.70 11.95 -23.31
CA PRO A 262 -1.64 12.99 -22.30
C PRO A 262 -2.71 12.80 -21.23
N VAL A 263 -2.43 13.36 -20.06
CA VAL A 263 -3.28 13.39 -18.86
C VAL A 263 -3.46 14.85 -18.43
N ILE A 264 -4.35 15.13 -17.49
CA ILE A 264 -4.47 16.45 -16.89
C ILE A 264 -3.67 16.50 -15.60
N LEU A 265 -2.74 17.43 -15.45
CA LEU A 265 -2.10 17.68 -14.16
C LEU A 265 -3.03 18.59 -13.35
N SER A 266 -3.47 18.17 -12.17
CA SER A 266 -4.42 18.91 -11.34
C SER A 266 -4.13 18.74 -9.86
N GLN A 267 -4.72 19.57 -9.01
CA GLN A 267 -4.88 19.27 -7.58
C GLN A 267 -6.27 18.69 -7.31
N GLY A 268 -6.43 17.92 -6.23
CA GLY A 268 -7.72 17.36 -5.84
C GLY A 268 -7.66 16.39 -4.65
N GLY A 269 -8.68 15.54 -4.52
CA GLY A 269 -8.79 14.56 -3.45
C GLY A 269 -9.54 15.09 -2.23
N SER A 270 -8.97 14.94 -1.04
CA SER A 270 -9.60 15.41 0.20
C SER A 270 -9.56 16.94 0.30
N PRO A 271 -10.69 17.64 0.51
CA PRO A 271 -10.69 19.09 0.70
C PRO A 271 -9.84 19.58 1.88
N SER A 272 -9.59 18.73 2.88
CA SER A 272 -8.77 19.09 4.05
C SER A 272 -7.28 18.79 3.87
N ALA A 273 -6.91 18.04 2.83
CA ALA A 273 -5.53 17.63 2.53
C ALA A 273 -5.43 17.27 1.03
N PRO A 274 -5.46 18.27 0.14
CA PRO A 274 -5.45 18.02 -1.29
C PRO A 274 -4.07 17.54 -1.76
N THR A 275 -4.06 16.79 -2.86
CA THR A 275 -2.83 16.24 -3.47
C THR A 275 -2.80 16.53 -4.96
N TYR A 276 -1.61 16.80 -5.49
CA TYR A 276 -1.39 16.86 -6.93
C TYR A 276 -1.49 15.47 -7.55
N ARG A 277 -2.13 15.43 -8.71
CA ARG A 277 -2.55 14.20 -9.39
C ARG A 277 -2.56 14.36 -10.90
N LEU A 278 -2.39 13.24 -11.58
CA LEU A 278 -2.62 13.06 -12.99
C LEU A 278 -4.03 12.48 -13.16
N GLN A 279 -4.92 13.27 -13.74
CA GLN A 279 -6.27 12.84 -14.10
C GLN A 279 -6.27 12.28 -15.53
N PRO A 280 -6.77 11.06 -15.74
CA PRO A 280 -7.06 10.55 -17.09
C PRO A 280 -7.99 11.50 -17.85
N THR A 281 -7.87 11.62 -19.17
CA THR A 281 -8.78 12.48 -19.95
C THR A 281 -10.21 11.93 -20.06
N GLN A 282 -10.42 10.68 -19.63
CA GLN A 282 -11.69 9.96 -19.55
C GLN A 282 -11.66 9.02 -18.34
N VAL A 283 -12.83 8.71 -17.77
CA VAL A 283 -12.94 7.81 -16.61
C VAL A 283 -12.33 6.43 -16.91
N ALA A 284 -11.38 6.00 -16.10
CA ALA A 284 -10.84 4.64 -16.14
C ALA A 284 -11.86 3.66 -15.56
N THR A 285 -11.95 2.48 -16.17
CA THR A 285 -12.87 1.41 -15.75
C THR A 285 -12.09 0.15 -15.39
N ALA A 286 -12.80 -0.91 -15.00
CA ALA A 286 -12.17 -2.20 -14.75
C ALA A 286 -11.59 -2.86 -16.02
N ASP A 287 -11.89 -2.37 -17.22
CA ASP A 287 -11.23 -2.80 -18.45
C ASP A 287 -9.86 -2.11 -18.59
N PRO A 288 -8.73 -2.86 -18.60
CA PRO A 288 -7.39 -2.29 -18.80
C PRO A 288 -7.23 -1.51 -20.11
N ALA A 289 -8.08 -1.74 -21.12
CA ALA A 289 -8.07 -0.94 -22.35
C ALA A 289 -8.49 0.52 -22.11
N SER A 290 -9.19 0.81 -21.02
CA SER A 290 -9.62 2.17 -20.64
C SER A 290 -8.60 2.95 -19.81
N TRP A 291 -7.54 2.30 -19.31
CA TRP A 291 -6.53 2.95 -18.47
C TRP A 291 -5.67 3.92 -19.30
N PRO A 292 -5.21 5.03 -18.70
CA PRO A 292 -4.38 6.04 -19.38
C PRO A 292 -2.95 5.57 -19.66
N ALA A 293 -2.54 4.43 -19.09
CA ALA A 293 -1.18 3.90 -19.21
C ALA A 293 -1.19 2.37 -19.27
N ASP A 294 -0.14 1.83 -19.87
CA ASP A 294 0.28 0.45 -19.72
C ASP A 294 1.27 0.32 -18.55
N PHE A 295 1.26 -0.83 -17.88
CA PHE A 295 2.09 -1.10 -16.71
C PHE A 295 3.00 -2.29 -16.99
N GLY A 296 4.30 -2.14 -16.70
CA GLY A 296 5.31 -3.16 -16.93
C GLY A 296 5.07 -4.42 -16.09
N ALA A 297 5.36 -5.58 -16.67
CA ALA A 297 5.24 -6.86 -15.96
C ALA A 297 6.42 -7.07 -15.00
N VAL A 298 6.13 -7.14 -13.70
CA VAL A 298 7.14 -7.38 -12.64
C VAL A 298 6.95 -8.70 -11.90
N ARG A 299 5.81 -9.38 -12.05
CA ARG A 299 5.57 -10.68 -11.44
C ARG A 299 6.54 -11.74 -11.98
N SER A 300 7.03 -12.60 -11.09
CA SER A 300 7.73 -13.84 -11.43
C SER A 300 7.06 -15.04 -10.76
N ASP A 301 7.15 -16.22 -11.40
CA ASP A 301 6.54 -17.46 -10.89
C ASP A 301 7.38 -18.14 -9.80
N ALA A 302 8.62 -17.71 -9.62
CA ALA A 302 9.57 -18.22 -8.62
C ALA A 302 10.68 -17.18 -8.37
N PRO A 303 11.44 -17.31 -7.26
CA PRO A 303 12.61 -16.48 -7.00
C PRO A 303 13.68 -16.53 -8.12
N ASP A 304 14.46 -15.46 -8.29
CA ASP A 304 15.56 -15.40 -9.26
C ASP A 304 16.79 -16.17 -8.75
N GLU A 305 16.94 -17.41 -9.22
CA GLU A 305 18.11 -18.27 -8.99
C GLU A 305 19.46 -17.63 -9.35
N ARG A 306 19.48 -16.61 -10.22
CA ARG A 306 20.72 -15.88 -10.53
C ARG A 306 21.15 -15.02 -9.36
N LYS A 307 20.21 -14.40 -8.64
CA LYS A 307 20.47 -13.56 -7.48
C LYS A 307 20.79 -14.38 -6.23
N ILE A 308 20.08 -15.49 -6.00
CA ILE A 308 20.37 -16.45 -4.90
C ILE A 308 21.75 -17.11 -5.07
N GLY A 309 22.18 -17.28 -6.33
CA GLY A 309 23.46 -17.83 -6.69
C GLY A 309 23.39 -19.34 -6.95
N ARG A 310 23.69 -19.75 -8.19
CA ARG A 310 23.62 -21.14 -8.70
C ARG A 310 24.48 -22.18 -7.97
N ARG A 311 25.27 -21.77 -6.97
CA ARG A 311 26.12 -22.65 -6.15
C ARG A 311 25.53 -22.91 -4.76
N ALA A 312 24.35 -22.39 -4.46
CA ALA A 312 23.66 -22.67 -3.21
C ALA A 312 23.47 -24.19 -3.07
N ASP A 313 24.01 -24.76 -1.98
CA ASP A 313 23.77 -26.15 -1.61
C ASP A 313 22.54 -26.27 -0.68
N VAL A 314 22.20 -25.19 0.03
CA VAL A 314 21.01 -25.05 0.88
C VAL A 314 20.43 -23.65 0.69
N LYS A 315 19.10 -23.56 0.55
CA LYS A 315 18.35 -22.29 0.54
C LYS A 315 17.57 -22.14 1.84
N ILE A 316 17.69 -20.99 2.49
CA ILE A 316 16.90 -20.65 3.68
C ILE A 316 16.02 -19.44 3.38
N ALA A 317 14.84 -19.36 3.97
CA ALA A 317 13.93 -18.25 3.74
C ALA A 317 13.19 -17.78 4.99
N SER A 318 12.77 -16.51 4.96
CA SER A 318 11.85 -15.88 5.91
C SER A 318 10.52 -15.61 5.20
N PHE A 319 9.38 -15.89 5.83
CA PHE A 319 8.07 -15.57 5.25
C PHE A 319 6.99 -15.32 6.32
N ASN A 320 6.49 -14.08 6.42
CA ASN A 320 5.29 -13.77 7.19
C ASN A 320 4.05 -14.16 6.36
N VAL A 321 3.20 -15.05 6.88
CA VAL A 321 2.07 -15.64 6.14
C VAL A 321 0.70 -15.08 6.49
N LEU A 322 0.64 -13.88 7.08
CA LEU A 322 -0.60 -13.11 7.31
C LEU A 322 -1.64 -13.88 8.12
N ASN A 323 -1.37 -14.10 9.41
CA ASN A 323 -2.23 -14.78 10.37
C ASN A 323 -2.83 -16.10 9.83
N TYR A 324 -1.99 -17.11 9.63
CA TYR A 324 -2.45 -18.47 9.31
C TYR A 324 -2.95 -19.18 10.57
N PHE A 325 -4.26 -19.19 10.75
CA PHE A 325 -4.96 -19.78 11.89
C PHE A 325 -5.84 -20.94 11.44
N THR A 326 -5.82 -22.03 12.19
CA THR A 326 -6.68 -23.20 11.98
C THR A 326 -7.91 -23.17 12.87
N THR A 327 -7.86 -22.44 13.99
CA THR A 327 -9.04 -22.07 14.77
C THR A 327 -9.74 -20.88 14.10
N LEU A 328 -10.89 -21.16 13.49
CA LEU A 328 -11.65 -20.19 12.70
C LEU A 328 -12.55 -19.28 13.56
N GLY A 329 -12.97 -18.15 12.99
CA GLY A 329 -13.92 -17.25 13.64
C GLY A 329 -15.36 -17.78 13.68
N ASP A 330 -15.70 -18.67 12.77
CA ASP A 330 -17.01 -19.29 12.56
C ASP A 330 -16.79 -20.66 11.89
N ALA A 331 -16.58 -21.69 12.72
CA ALA A 331 -16.18 -22.99 12.22
C ALA A 331 -17.34 -23.82 11.65
N ASP A 332 -18.59 -23.49 11.97
CA ASP A 332 -19.78 -24.18 11.48
C ASP A 332 -20.48 -23.49 10.30
N ASP A 333 -19.93 -22.37 9.83
CA ASP A 333 -20.31 -21.67 8.59
C ASP A 333 -21.78 -21.22 8.64
N ASP A 334 -22.20 -20.67 9.80
CA ASP A 334 -23.54 -20.13 10.01
C ASP A 334 -23.60 -18.58 9.97
N ASN A 335 -22.45 -17.94 9.75
CA ASN A 335 -22.19 -16.49 9.75
C ASN A 335 -22.46 -15.84 11.12
N VAL A 336 -22.30 -16.60 12.20
CA VAL A 336 -22.33 -16.16 13.60
C VAL A 336 -21.02 -16.53 14.27
N GLY A 337 -20.29 -15.52 14.75
CA GLY A 337 -18.96 -15.75 15.31
C GLY A 337 -18.95 -16.63 16.56
N ASP A 338 -18.07 -17.63 16.53
CA ASP A 338 -17.74 -18.49 17.64
C ASP A 338 -17.10 -17.69 18.78
N GLY A 339 -17.47 -17.98 20.02
CA GLY A 339 -16.84 -17.35 21.19
C GLY A 339 -16.92 -15.82 21.25
N GLY A 340 -17.81 -15.19 20.45
CA GLY A 340 -17.91 -13.73 20.34
C GLY A 340 -17.01 -13.11 19.27
N CYS A 341 -16.39 -13.92 18.40
CA CYS A 341 -15.69 -13.43 17.23
C CYS A 341 -16.57 -12.52 16.37
N THR A 342 -15.94 -11.55 15.72
CA THR A 342 -16.60 -10.61 14.80
C THR A 342 -15.85 -10.57 13.49
N ALA A 343 -16.55 -10.48 12.37
CA ALA A 343 -15.96 -10.52 11.04
C ALA A 343 -15.82 -9.14 10.40
N TYR A 344 -14.79 -8.96 9.58
CA TYR A 344 -14.94 -8.12 8.40
C TYR A 344 -15.82 -8.85 7.39
N LYS A 345 -16.73 -8.11 6.74
CA LYS A 345 -17.76 -8.68 5.89
C LYS A 345 -17.55 -8.32 4.43
N ASP A 346 -17.90 -9.25 3.56
CA ASP A 346 -17.96 -9.04 2.12
C ASP A 346 -19.23 -8.27 1.69
N ARG A 347 -19.45 -8.14 0.37
CA ARG A 347 -20.61 -7.41 -0.16
C ARG A 347 -21.95 -8.17 -0.03
N ALA A 348 -21.91 -9.47 0.24
CA ALA A 348 -23.08 -10.30 0.54
C ALA A 348 -23.43 -10.31 2.04
N GLY A 349 -22.56 -9.77 2.89
CA GLY A 349 -22.69 -9.77 4.35
C GLY A 349 -22.10 -11.01 5.02
N ASP A 350 -21.42 -11.85 4.24
CA ASP A 350 -20.65 -13.01 4.69
C ASP A 350 -19.34 -12.56 5.34
N GLY A 351 -18.86 -13.31 6.33
CA GLY A 351 -17.56 -13.01 6.92
C GLY A 351 -16.43 -13.45 6.00
N ASN A 352 -15.29 -12.74 6.03
CA ASN A 352 -14.07 -13.15 5.31
C ASN A 352 -12.91 -13.46 6.28
N ASN A 353 -12.72 -12.59 7.26
CA ASN A 353 -11.64 -12.73 8.24
C ASN A 353 -12.04 -12.10 9.58
N VAL A 354 -11.45 -12.61 10.65
CA VAL A 354 -11.69 -12.14 12.01
C VAL A 354 -11.22 -10.70 12.17
N SER A 355 -12.10 -9.84 12.67
CA SER A 355 -11.86 -8.42 12.97
C SER A 355 -11.64 -8.14 14.46
N GLY A 356 -11.98 -9.08 15.34
CA GLY A 356 -11.81 -8.98 16.78
C GLY A 356 -12.90 -9.68 17.57
N GLY A 357 -13.05 -9.34 18.84
CA GLY A 357 -14.05 -9.93 19.75
C GLY A 357 -13.63 -11.26 20.40
N CYS A 358 -12.55 -11.87 19.89
CA CYS A 358 -12.02 -13.15 20.35
C CYS A 358 -10.49 -13.23 20.16
N ASP A 359 -9.90 -14.38 20.50
CA ASP A 359 -8.46 -14.62 20.41
C ASP A 359 -8.01 -15.08 19.02
N GLN A 360 -8.92 -15.69 18.24
CA GLN A 360 -8.69 -16.09 16.85
C GLN A 360 -8.30 -14.90 15.97
N ARG A 361 -7.51 -15.17 14.94
CA ARG A 361 -7.14 -14.24 13.87
C ARG A 361 -7.30 -14.95 12.53
N GLY A 362 -7.02 -14.27 11.42
CA GLY A 362 -7.05 -14.90 10.10
C GLY A 362 -8.47 -15.19 9.61
N ALA A 363 -8.63 -16.30 8.90
CA ALA A 363 -9.86 -16.70 8.20
C ALA A 363 -11.11 -16.73 9.09
N TRP A 364 -12.24 -16.31 8.52
CA TRP A 364 -13.53 -16.34 9.21
C TRP A 364 -14.10 -17.77 9.22
N ASP A 365 -14.25 -18.37 8.05
CA ASP A 365 -14.89 -19.69 7.87
C ASP A 365 -13.97 -20.70 7.13
N PRO A 366 -14.40 -21.97 6.94
CA PRO A 366 -13.61 -22.98 6.23
C PRO A 366 -13.31 -22.64 4.75
N ALA A 367 -14.17 -21.89 4.09
CA ALA A 367 -13.97 -21.46 2.71
C ALA A 367 -12.90 -20.36 2.61
N ASP A 368 -12.88 -19.40 3.54
CA ASP A 368 -11.81 -18.41 3.67
C ASP A 368 -10.47 -19.05 3.99
N PHE A 369 -10.47 -20.01 4.92
CA PHE A 369 -9.26 -20.74 5.25
C PHE A 369 -8.73 -21.50 4.03
N ALA A 370 -9.60 -22.12 3.23
CA ALA A 370 -9.20 -22.77 1.99
C ALA A 370 -8.58 -21.78 0.99
N ARG A 371 -9.16 -20.59 0.83
CA ARG A 371 -8.62 -19.50 -0.02
C ARG A 371 -7.24 -19.03 0.45
N GLN A 372 -7.07 -18.80 1.75
CA GLN A 372 -5.79 -18.40 2.35
C GLN A 372 -4.74 -19.51 2.18
N GLN A 373 -5.08 -20.75 2.56
CA GLN A 373 -4.19 -21.90 2.52
C GLN A 373 -3.72 -22.19 1.09
N ALA A 374 -4.60 -22.10 0.09
CA ALA A 374 -4.23 -22.35 -1.31
C ALA A 374 -3.10 -21.41 -1.78
N LYS A 375 -3.22 -20.11 -1.50
CA LYS A 375 -2.21 -19.10 -1.84
C LYS A 375 -0.88 -19.35 -1.11
N ILE A 376 -0.92 -19.58 0.21
CA ILE A 376 0.29 -19.82 1.02
C ILE A 376 0.99 -21.12 0.58
N VAL A 377 0.23 -22.18 0.31
CA VAL A 377 0.78 -23.45 -0.20
C VAL A 377 1.42 -23.27 -1.58
N SER A 378 0.79 -22.50 -2.47
CA SER A 378 1.37 -22.17 -3.77
C SER A 378 2.67 -21.38 -3.61
N ALA A 379 2.71 -20.37 -2.74
CA ALA A 379 3.89 -19.57 -2.47
C ALA A 379 5.05 -20.41 -1.91
N ILE A 380 4.83 -21.16 -0.81
CA ILE A 380 5.91 -21.94 -0.18
C ILE A 380 6.45 -23.03 -1.10
N ASN A 381 5.60 -23.70 -1.89
CA ASN A 381 6.06 -24.74 -2.82
C ASN A 381 6.83 -24.18 -4.03
N ALA A 382 6.52 -22.94 -4.46
CA ALA A 382 7.22 -22.26 -5.55
C ALA A 382 8.49 -21.51 -5.10
N LEU A 383 8.57 -21.11 -3.82
CA LEU A 383 9.73 -20.45 -3.20
C LEU A 383 11.02 -21.27 -3.30
N ASP A 384 10.90 -22.60 -3.43
CA ASP A 384 12.01 -23.56 -3.53
C ASP A 384 13.05 -23.50 -2.38
N ALA A 385 12.73 -22.88 -1.25
CA ALA A 385 13.59 -22.93 -0.06
C ALA A 385 13.69 -24.35 0.53
N ASP A 386 14.79 -24.64 1.23
CA ASP A 386 15.00 -25.92 1.94
C ASP A 386 14.63 -25.83 3.41
N VAL A 387 14.74 -24.65 4.00
CA VAL A 387 14.30 -24.31 5.36
C VAL A 387 13.57 -22.99 5.30
N VAL A 388 12.36 -22.91 5.85
CA VAL A 388 11.56 -21.68 5.89
C VAL A 388 11.22 -21.37 7.33
N GLY A 389 11.57 -20.15 7.76
CA GLY A 389 11.05 -19.54 8.97
C GLY A 389 9.73 -18.84 8.64
N LEU A 390 8.69 -19.19 9.38
CA LEU A 390 7.35 -18.67 9.21
C LEU A 390 6.99 -17.78 10.40
N MET A 391 6.39 -16.63 10.10
CA MET A 391 5.79 -15.75 11.09
C MET A 391 4.28 -15.69 10.88
N GLU A 392 3.57 -15.33 11.94
CA GLU A 392 2.10 -15.27 11.93
C GLU A 392 1.41 -16.62 11.75
N ILE A 393 1.97 -17.63 12.39
CA ILE A 393 1.29 -18.91 12.58
C ILE A 393 0.52 -18.83 13.90
N GLU A 394 -0.66 -19.43 13.94
CA GLU A 394 -1.39 -19.61 15.19
C GLU A 394 -0.56 -20.39 16.24
N ASN A 395 -0.59 -19.88 17.46
CA ASN A 395 -0.11 -20.59 18.63
C ASN A 395 -1.20 -21.54 19.14
N SER A 396 -1.31 -22.72 18.53
CA SER A 396 -2.37 -23.69 18.84
C SER A 396 -2.40 -24.06 20.34
N ALA A 397 -1.25 -24.14 21.01
CA ALA A 397 -1.19 -24.38 22.46
C ALA A 397 -1.83 -23.26 23.28
N ARG A 398 -1.68 -21.98 22.87
CA ARG A 398 -2.30 -20.82 23.51
C ARG A 398 -3.83 -20.86 23.40
N LEU A 399 -4.34 -21.36 22.27
CA LEU A 399 -5.78 -21.51 22.00
C LEU A 399 -6.39 -22.80 22.58
N GLY A 400 -5.58 -23.63 23.27
CA GLY A 400 -6.04 -24.85 23.93
C GLY A 400 -6.08 -26.09 23.04
N GLU A 401 -5.50 -26.01 21.85
CA GLU A 401 -5.33 -27.12 20.91
C GLU A 401 -4.00 -27.88 21.15
N THR A 402 -3.71 -28.89 20.32
CA THR A 402 -2.43 -29.56 20.38
C THR A 402 -1.32 -28.61 19.94
N ALA A 403 -0.19 -28.58 20.65
CA ALA A 403 0.96 -27.77 20.22
C ALA A 403 1.36 -28.11 18.77
N ASP A 404 1.69 -27.06 18.00
CA ASP A 404 2.04 -27.13 16.57
C ASP A 404 0.92 -27.61 15.62
N GLU A 405 -0.36 -27.67 16.05
CA GLU A 405 -1.47 -28.15 15.21
C GLU A 405 -1.59 -27.36 13.90
N ALA A 406 -1.61 -26.02 13.96
CA ALA A 406 -1.65 -25.16 12.77
C ALA A 406 -0.46 -25.40 11.82
N THR A 407 0.76 -25.49 12.37
CA THR A 407 1.98 -25.76 11.58
C THR A 407 1.92 -27.13 10.90
N ASN A 408 1.47 -28.15 11.63
CA ASN A 408 1.35 -29.50 11.10
C ASN A 408 0.27 -29.60 10.02
N SER A 409 -0.84 -28.86 10.17
CA SER A 409 -1.89 -28.73 9.15
C SER A 409 -1.35 -28.09 7.87
N LEU A 410 -0.58 -26.99 7.98
CA LEU A 410 0.09 -26.39 6.83
C LEU A 410 1.05 -27.37 6.14
N VAL A 411 1.90 -28.07 6.90
CA VAL A 411 2.83 -29.08 6.36
C VAL A 411 2.07 -30.23 5.68
N ALA A 412 0.91 -30.63 6.18
CA ALA A 412 0.06 -31.62 5.54
C ALA A 412 -0.46 -31.11 4.19
N ALA A 413 -0.95 -29.86 4.13
CA ALA A 413 -1.42 -29.23 2.91
C ALA A 413 -0.30 -29.08 1.87
N LEU A 414 0.89 -28.63 2.28
CA LEU A 414 2.07 -28.53 1.42
C LEU A 414 2.44 -29.88 0.79
N ASN A 415 2.46 -30.94 1.59
CA ASN A 415 2.78 -32.29 1.14
C ASN A 415 1.69 -32.90 0.25
N ALA A 416 0.42 -32.59 0.52
CA ALA A 416 -0.69 -32.99 -0.34
C ALA A 416 -0.58 -32.34 -1.72
N ALA A 417 -0.32 -31.04 -1.78
CA ALA A 417 -0.09 -30.31 -3.04
C ALA A 417 1.15 -30.82 -3.79
N ALA A 418 2.22 -31.18 -3.08
CA ALA A 418 3.42 -31.78 -3.68
C ALA A 418 3.23 -33.26 -4.11
N GLY A 419 2.10 -33.89 -3.75
CA GLY A 419 1.82 -35.31 -4.02
C GLY A 419 2.71 -36.30 -3.28
N ARG A 420 3.56 -35.84 -2.35
CA ARG A 420 4.51 -36.65 -1.57
C ARG A 420 4.96 -35.91 -0.32
N LYS A 421 5.54 -36.64 0.64
CA LYS A 421 6.13 -36.07 1.85
C LYS A 421 7.47 -35.38 1.55
N VAL A 422 7.43 -34.07 1.26
CA VAL A 422 8.58 -33.17 1.05
C VAL A 422 8.94 -32.46 2.35
N TRP A 423 7.95 -31.84 2.97
CA TRP A 423 8.08 -30.94 4.11
C TRP A 423 7.92 -31.64 5.45
N SER A 424 8.56 -31.10 6.48
CA SER A 424 8.40 -31.48 7.87
C SER A 424 8.39 -30.24 8.75
N ALA A 425 7.56 -30.24 9.79
CA ALA A 425 7.57 -29.23 10.83
C ALA A 425 8.76 -29.46 11.77
N ASN A 426 9.40 -28.37 12.18
CA ASN A 426 10.26 -28.36 13.36
C ASN A 426 9.35 -28.27 14.60
N PRO A 427 9.40 -29.22 15.53
CA PRO A 427 8.60 -29.19 16.75
C PRO A 427 8.93 -27.96 17.61
N SER A 428 7.94 -27.45 18.32
CA SER A 428 8.11 -26.41 19.33
C SER A 428 9.15 -26.79 20.40
N SER A 429 9.87 -25.79 20.90
CA SER A 429 10.90 -25.96 21.94
C SER A 429 10.26 -26.14 23.31
N ALA A 430 10.87 -26.99 24.15
CA ALA A 430 10.53 -27.07 25.57
C ALA A 430 11.05 -25.86 26.38
N GLU A 431 11.82 -24.96 25.76
CA GLU A 431 12.30 -23.70 26.34
C GLU A 431 11.28 -22.55 26.22
N LEU A 432 10.17 -22.76 25.49
CA LEU A 432 9.08 -21.78 25.41
C LEU A 432 8.41 -21.57 26.77
N PRO A 433 7.86 -20.37 27.04
CA PRO A 433 7.11 -20.12 28.26
C PRO A 433 5.81 -20.95 28.30
N ASP A 434 5.13 -20.91 29.45
CA ASP A 434 3.81 -21.48 29.57
C ASP A 434 2.84 -20.84 28.56
N ALA A 435 2.09 -21.68 27.83
CA ALA A 435 1.22 -21.23 26.76
C ALA A 435 0.17 -20.23 27.23
N SER A 436 -0.24 -20.21 28.51
CA SER A 436 -1.22 -19.23 29.01
C SER A 436 -0.72 -17.78 29.01
N GLY A 437 0.60 -17.57 29.03
CA GLY A 437 1.25 -16.26 28.98
C GLY A 437 1.75 -15.87 27.59
N ALA A 438 1.64 -16.75 26.60
CA ALA A 438 2.14 -16.52 25.25
C ALA A 438 1.15 -15.72 24.38
N ASP A 439 1.67 -15.11 23.31
CA ASP A 439 0.83 -14.52 22.25
C ASP A 439 0.06 -15.63 21.51
N VAL A 440 -1.12 -15.28 20.97
CA VAL A 440 -1.94 -16.17 20.12
C VAL A 440 -1.29 -16.41 18.76
N ILE A 441 -0.29 -15.60 18.41
CA ILE A 441 0.57 -15.74 17.25
C ILE A 441 1.94 -16.29 17.69
N THR A 442 2.51 -17.22 16.92
CA THR A 442 3.86 -17.75 17.10
C THR A 442 4.64 -17.81 15.79
N ASN A 443 5.92 -18.16 15.91
CA ASN A 443 6.82 -18.45 14.81
C ASN A 443 6.87 -19.97 14.58
N ALA A 444 7.16 -20.39 13.35
CA ALA A 444 7.39 -21.80 13.03
C ALA A 444 8.60 -21.99 12.10
N ILE A 445 9.14 -23.21 12.07
CA ILE A 445 10.17 -23.60 11.09
C ILE A 445 9.68 -24.84 10.37
N ILE A 446 9.69 -24.82 9.04
CA ILE A 446 9.46 -25.99 8.19
C ILE A 446 10.70 -26.27 7.34
N TYR A 447 10.92 -27.54 6.99
CA TYR A 447 12.12 -27.91 6.24
C TYR A 447 11.92 -29.14 5.34
N LYS A 448 12.71 -29.21 4.27
CA LYS A 448 12.82 -30.35 3.37
C LYS A 448 13.79 -31.38 3.96
N ARG A 449 13.31 -32.56 4.35
CA ARG A 449 14.17 -33.62 4.95
C ARG A 449 15.24 -34.16 3.99
N SER A 450 15.05 -33.97 2.69
CA SER A 450 16.03 -34.33 1.66
C SER A 450 17.22 -33.37 1.61
N ALA A 451 17.05 -32.12 2.07
CA ALA A 451 18.07 -31.08 1.98
C ALA A 451 18.82 -30.88 3.30
N VAL A 452 18.12 -30.99 4.44
CA VAL A 452 18.74 -30.80 5.76
C VAL A 452 18.25 -31.81 6.80
N ARG A 453 19.05 -31.97 7.85
CA ARG A 453 18.73 -32.75 9.05
C ARG A 453 18.88 -31.87 10.28
N ARG A 454 17.94 -31.99 11.22
CA ARG A 454 18.03 -31.35 12.53
C ARG A 454 19.16 -31.96 13.36
N ILE A 455 19.84 -31.13 14.14
CA ILE A 455 20.85 -31.51 15.13
C ILE A 455 20.36 -31.03 16.50
N GLY A 456 20.17 -31.96 17.43
CA GLY A 456 19.65 -31.64 18.77
C GLY A 456 18.18 -31.21 18.78
N GLU A 457 17.73 -30.77 19.94
CA GLU A 457 16.38 -30.26 20.16
C GLU A 457 16.19 -28.84 19.61
N SER A 458 14.94 -28.46 19.39
CA SER A 458 14.57 -27.08 19.08
C SER A 458 14.92 -26.16 20.25
N ARG A 459 15.22 -24.89 19.95
CA ARG A 459 15.57 -23.86 20.92
C ARG A 459 14.55 -22.74 20.89
N ALA A 460 14.36 -22.04 22.02
CA ALA A 460 13.58 -20.81 22.09
C ALA A 460 14.13 -19.85 23.15
N LEU A 461 13.91 -18.56 22.96
CA LEU A 461 14.24 -17.52 23.95
C LEU A 461 13.04 -17.25 24.87
N GLY A 462 12.57 -18.28 25.58
CA GLY A 462 11.37 -18.18 26.43
C GLY A 462 11.61 -17.64 27.84
N ASP A 463 12.86 -17.49 28.28
CA ASP A 463 13.21 -16.91 29.59
C ASP A 463 13.29 -15.37 29.58
N GLN A 464 12.84 -14.75 28.48
CA GLN A 464 12.72 -13.31 28.27
C GLN A 464 11.28 -12.86 27.98
N SER A 465 10.27 -13.66 28.34
CA SER A 465 8.85 -13.44 28.02
C SER A 465 8.00 -12.85 29.16
N GLY A 466 8.59 -12.57 30.33
CA GLY A 466 7.89 -11.88 31.41
C GLY A 466 7.55 -10.43 31.05
N ASP A 467 6.54 -9.84 31.70
CA ASP A 467 6.05 -8.48 31.46
C ASP A 467 7.15 -7.41 31.40
N ASP A 468 8.22 -7.58 32.18
CA ASP A 468 9.34 -6.66 32.27
C ASP A 468 10.58 -7.06 31.44
N GLN A 469 10.45 -8.10 30.61
CA GLN A 469 11.53 -8.67 29.81
C GLN A 469 11.40 -8.30 28.33
N ALA A 470 12.44 -8.58 27.55
CA ALA A 470 12.56 -8.10 26.17
C ALA A 470 11.41 -8.56 25.25
N PHE A 471 10.88 -9.76 25.47
CA PHE A 471 9.78 -10.34 24.71
C PHE A 471 8.45 -10.37 25.48
N GLY A 472 8.34 -9.64 26.60
CA GLY A 472 7.06 -9.52 27.35
C GLY A 472 5.90 -8.91 26.57
N ASN A 473 6.16 -8.30 25.41
CA ASN A 473 5.15 -7.75 24.52
C ASN A 473 5.24 -8.28 23.06
N ALA A 474 6.02 -9.35 22.81
CA ALA A 474 6.25 -9.87 21.47
C ALA A 474 6.40 -11.40 21.47
N ARG A 475 6.49 -11.99 20.27
CA ARG A 475 6.61 -13.44 20.09
C ARG A 475 8.05 -13.88 20.29
N GLU A 476 8.26 -15.03 20.94
CA GLU A 476 9.58 -15.54 21.24
C GLU A 476 10.35 -15.96 19.97
N PRO A 477 11.65 -15.61 19.88
CA PRO A 477 12.54 -16.20 18.89
C PRO A 477 12.67 -17.71 19.10
N ILE A 478 12.61 -18.45 17.99
CA ILE A 478 12.84 -19.91 17.97
C ILE A 478 14.06 -20.23 17.12
N GLY A 479 14.72 -21.36 17.38
CA GLY A 479 15.92 -21.75 16.67
C GLY A 479 16.06 -23.24 16.48
N GLN A 480 16.71 -23.64 15.39
CA GLN A 480 17.08 -25.02 15.12
C GLN A 480 18.44 -25.08 14.43
N ILE A 481 19.30 -25.98 14.91
CA ILE A 481 20.55 -26.29 14.22
C ILE A 481 20.24 -27.29 13.10
N PHE A 482 20.60 -26.92 11.87
CA PHE A 482 20.49 -27.78 10.70
C PHE A 482 21.87 -28.17 10.18
N LYS A 483 21.94 -29.37 9.59
CA LYS A 483 23.09 -29.83 8.82
C LYS A 483 22.64 -30.22 7.41
N PRO A 484 23.34 -29.78 6.34
CA PRO A 484 23.06 -30.23 4.99
C PRO A 484 23.07 -31.77 4.89
N ALA A 485 22.07 -32.34 4.21
CA ALA A 485 21.87 -33.78 4.11
C ALA A 485 23.01 -34.48 3.35
N ASP A 486 23.62 -33.78 2.39
CA ASP A 486 24.76 -34.24 1.60
C ASP A 486 26.12 -34.02 2.28
N GLY A 487 26.12 -33.67 3.57
CA GLY A 487 27.33 -33.37 4.34
C GLY A 487 27.77 -31.90 4.22
N GLY A 488 28.58 -31.45 5.17
CA GLY A 488 28.94 -30.04 5.31
C GLY A 488 28.91 -29.57 6.76
N ALA A 489 29.09 -28.26 6.96
CA ALA A 489 29.05 -27.60 8.25
C ALA A 489 27.60 -27.33 8.69
N PRO A 490 27.26 -27.58 9.97
CA PRO A 490 25.96 -27.18 10.51
C PRO A 490 25.83 -25.65 10.56
N PHE A 491 24.60 -25.16 10.68
CA PHE A 491 24.29 -23.76 10.93
C PHE A 491 23.10 -23.68 11.88
N LEU A 492 23.07 -22.63 12.71
CA LEU A 492 21.91 -22.28 13.52
C LEU A 492 21.00 -21.35 12.69
N PHE A 493 19.76 -21.78 12.49
CA PHE A 493 18.71 -20.98 11.89
C PHE A 493 17.79 -20.47 12.99
N VAL A 494 17.60 -19.16 13.07
CA VAL A 494 16.78 -18.49 14.09
C VAL A 494 15.66 -17.74 13.40
N VAL A 495 14.45 -17.83 13.94
CA VAL A 495 13.28 -17.12 13.45
C VAL A 495 12.77 -16.17 14.52
N ASN A 496 12.53 -14.90 14.17
CA ASN A 496 11.95 -13.90 15.06
C ASN A 496 10.77 -13.16 14.43
N HIS A 497 9.91 -12.61 15.31
CA HIS A 497 8.89 -11.65 14.92
C HIS A 497 8.83 -10.56 16.00
N PHE A 498 9.54 -9.46 15.75
CA PHE A 498 9.67 -8.36 16.70
C PHE A 498 8.35 -7.58 16.85
N LYS A 499 8.31 -6.68 17.83
CA LYS A 499 7.10 -5.88 18.10
C LYS A 499 6.75 -4.98 16.90
N SER A 500 5.48 -5.02 16.47
CA SER A 500 4.97 -4.17 15.38
C SER A 500 5.13 -2.67 15.64
N LYS A 501 5.52 -1.93 14.59
CA LYS A 501 5.67 -0.46 14.55
C LYS A 501 4.38 0.31 14.84
N GLY A 502 3.22 -0.30 14.58
CA GLY A 502 1.90 0.33 14.75
C GLY A 502 1.28 0.14 16.13
N SER A 503 1.89 -0.69 16.98
CA SER A 503 1.35 -1.02 18.30
C SER A 503 2.11 -0.30 19.42
N PRO A 504 1.42 0.15 20.49
CA PRO A 504 2.09 0.72 21.65
C PRO A 504 2.94 -0.34 22.37
N GLY A 505 4.01 0.11 22.99
CA GLY A 505 4.88 -0.71 23.83
C GLY A 505 4.89 -0.21 25.29
N PRO A 506 5.34 -1.04 26.24
CA PRO A 506 5.28 -0.74 27.67
C PRO A 506 6.43 0.16 28.15
N TRP A 507 7.47 0.40 27.33
CA TRP A 507 8.71 1.01 27.76
C TRP A 507 8.78 2.52 27.52
N PRO A 508 9.45 3.27 28.41
CA PRO A 508 9.84 4.65 28.10
C PRO A 508 10.69 4.67 26.82
N GLY A 509 10.22 5.37 25.78
CA GLY A 509 10.84 5.36 24.45
C GLY A 509 10.04 4.61 23.38
N ASP A 510 8.96 3.91 23.75
CA ASP A 510 8.06 3.25 22.79
C ASP A 510 7.05 4.21 22.14
N GLY A 511 6.96 5.45 22.60
CA GLY A 511 6.13 6.46 21.95
C GLY A 511 6.72 6.86 20.60
N ASP A 512 5.87 6.93 19.57
CA ASP A 512 6.29 7.42 18.25
C ASP A 512 6.72 8.90 18.34
N THR A 513 7.95 9.17 17.92
CA THR A 513 8.56 10.51 17.95
C THR A 513 8.49 11.21 16.58
N GLY A 514 7.98 10.54 15.54
CA GLY A 514 7.93 11.06 14.18
C GLY A 514 9.26 11.00 13.42
N ASP A 515 10.25 10.28 13.94
CA ASP A 515 11.58 10.10 13.32
C ASP A 515 11.61 9.05 12.20
N GLY A 516 10.48 8.35 11.98
CA GLY A 516 10.30 7.28 10.98
C GLY A 516 10.34 5.87 11.57
N GLN A 517 10.72 5.70 12.84
CA GLN A 517 10.80 4.39 13.46
C GLN A 517 9.43 3.85 13.91
N GLY A 518 8.44 4.72 14.11
CA GLY A 518 7.13 4.34 14.62
C GLY A 518 7.16 3.99 16.11
N ALA A 519 6.06 3.45 16.62
CA ALA A 519 5.96 3.05 18.02
C ALA A 519 6.84 1.81 18.32
N SER A 520 7.01 1.51 19.61
CA SER A 520 7.71 0.32 20.11
C SER A 520 9.17 0.19 19.68
N ASN A 521 9.87 1.29 19.37
CA ASN A 521 11.29 1.23 18.99
C ASN A 521 12.18 0.74 20.15
N GLU A 522 11.96 1.25 21.37
CA GLU A 522 12.69 0.79 22.56
C GLU A 522 12.48 -0.71 22.82
N SER A 523 11.24 -1.21 22.66
CA SER A 523 10.92 -2.64 22.70
C SER A 523 11.77 -3.42 21.69
N ARG A 524 11.81 -2.99 20.43
CA ARG A 524 12.59 -3.66 19.37
C ARG A 524 14.09 -3.64 19.65
N VAL A 525 14.64 -2.56 20.21
CA VAL A 525 16.05 -2.47 20.61
C VAL A 525 16.39 -3.48 21.72
N ARG A 526 15.50 -3.65 22.71
CA ARG A 526 15.64 -4.68 23.75
C ARG A 526 15.59 -6.09 23.17
N GLN A 527 14.67 -6.33 22.24
CA GLN A 527 14.52 -7.60 21.54
C GLN A 527 15.77 -7.96 20.74
N ALA A 528 16.33 -7.02 19.97
CA ALA A 528 17.58 -7.19 19.26
C ALA A 528 18.75 -7.53 20.20
N THR A 529 18.85 -6.82 21.33
CA THR A 529 19.90 -7.04 22.33
C THR A 529 19.80 -8.45 22.95
N ALA A 530 18.59 -8.85 23.37
CA ALA A 530 18.35 -10.17 23.94
C ALA A 530 18.61 -11.29 22.93
N LEU A 531 18.22 -11.09 21.66
CA LEU A 531 18.49 -12.03 20.56
C LEU A 531 19.99 -12.27 20.37
N VAL A 532 20.81 -11.21 20.37
CA VAL A 532 22.29 -11.32 20.26
C VAL A 532 22.88 -12.12 21.42
N SER A 533 22.44 -11.84 22.65
CA SER A 533 22.92 -12.55 23.85
C SER A 533 22.55 -14.03 23.82
N TRP A 534 21.30 -14.35 23.49
CA TRP A 534 20.80 -15.73 23.42
C TRP A 534 21.50 -16.55 22.33
N VAL A 535 21.62 -16.00 21.13
CA VAL A 535 22.32 -16.69 20.04
C VAL A 535 23.80 -16.94 20.41
N SER A 536 24.44 -15.99 21.08
CA SER A 536 25.81 -16.17 21.56
C SER A 536 25.95 -17.31 22.56
N SER A 537 24.95 -17.52 23.43
CA SER A 537 24.97 -18.65 24.38
C SER A 537 24.82 -20.00 23.68
N ILE A 538 23.93 -20.10 22.68
CA ILE A 538 23.76 -21.33 21.88
C ILE A 538 25.05 -21.68 21.14
N ARG A 539 25.73 -20.68 20.55
CA ARG A 539 27.01 -20.91 19.85
C ARG A 539 28.09 -21.42 20.81
N ALA A 540 28.15 -20.85 22.03
CA ALA A 540 29.10 -21.29 23.05
C ALA A 540 28.81 -22.72 23.54
N GLU A 541 27.54 -23.08 23.70
CA GLU A 541 27.09 -24.40 24.14
C GLU A 541 27.35 -25.48 23.07
N THR A 542 27.02 -25.18 21.81
CA THR A 542 26.95 -26.20 20.74
C THR A 542 28.18 -26.22 19.84
N GLY A 543 28.99 -25.15 19.84
CA GLY A 543 30.13 -24.98 18.95
C GLY A 543 29.76 -24.68 17.49
N VAL A 544 28.47 -24.55 17.15
CA VAL A 544 28.04 -24.16 15.81
C VAL A 544 28.29 -22.68 15.61
N THR A 545 29.17 -22.33 14.67
CA THR A 545 29.61 -20.95 14.51
C THR A 545 28.74 -20.13 13.58
N ASP A 546 28.10 -20.78 12.61
CA ASP A 546 27.37 -20.17 11.50
C ASP A 546 25.93 -19.91 11.94
N VAL A 547 25.49 -18.67 11.80
CA VAL A 547 24.14 -18.26 12.20
C VAL A 547 23.49 -17.45 11.09
N ALA A 548 22.22 -17.78 10.82
CA ALA A 548 21.29 -16.94 10.08
C ALA A 548 20.12 -16.58 11.00
N LEU A 549 19.88 -15.27 11.17
CA LEU A 549 18.67 -14.74 11.81
C LEU A 549 17.71 -14.38 10.69
N ALA A 550 16.53 -14.97 10.68
CA ALA A 550 15.49 -14.73 9.70
C ALA A 550 14.24 -14.23 10.41
N GLY A 551 13.48 -13.35 9.78
CA GLY A 551 12.17 -13.01 10.30
C GLY A 551 11.73 -11.60 9.96
N ASP A 552 10.59 -11.24 10.53
CA ASP A 552 10.06 -9.88 10.53
C ASP A 552 10.65 -9.16 11.75
N PHE A 553 11.59 -8.25 11.50
CA PHE A 553 12.21 -7.43 12.54
C PHE A 553 11.38 -6.19 12.86
N ASN A 554 10.31 -5.95 12.10
CA ASN A 554 9.48 -4.76 12.15
C ASN A 554 10.32 -3.49 12.16
N SER A 555 11.43 -3.49 11.42
CA SER A 555 12.39 -2.40 11.38
C SER A 555 13.10 -2.30 10.05
N TYR A 556 13.09 -1.10 9.48
CA TYR A 556 13.85 -0.80 8.27
C TYR A 556 15.36 -0.81 8.55
N THR A 557 16.16 -1.00 7.49
CA THR A 557 17.61 -1.29 7.57
C THR A 557 18.40 -0.29 8.42
N GLN A 558 18.06 1.00 8.43
CA GLN A 558 18.78 2.01 9.22
C GLN A 558 18.18 2.29 10.60
N GLU A 559 17.19 1.53 11.06
CA GLU A 559 16.59 1.72 12.40
C GLU A 559 17.46 1.14 13.52
N ASP A 560 17.26 1.65 14.73
CA ASP A 560 18.05 1.32 15.92
C ASP A 560 18.17 -0.18 16.23
N PRO A 561 17.09 -0.99 16.23
CA PRO A 561 17.23 -2.43 16.47
C PRO A 561 18.08 -3.15 15.42
N MET A 562 18.08 -2.69 14.16
CA MET A 562 18.94 -3.27 13.13
C MET A 562 20.40 -2.91 13.38
N GLN A 563 20.69 -1.70 13.86
CA GLN A 563 22.07 -1.32 14.21
C GLN A 563 22.64 -2.16 15.35
N VAL A 564 21.83 -2.53 16.35
CA VAL A 564 22.27 -3.46 17.42
C VAL A 564 22.76 -4.79 16.82
N LEU A 565 22.06 -5.31 15.81
CA LEU A 565 22.43 -6.57 15.14
C LEU A 565 23.69 -6.39 14.27
N TYR A 566 23.82 -5.27 13.57
CA TYR A 566 25.00 -4.98 12.76
C TYR A 566 26.27 -4.77 13.60
N GLU A 567 26.15 -4.06 14.73
CA GLU A 567 27.23 -3.89 15.71
C GLU A 567 27.68 -5.22 16.31
N ALA A 568 26.76 -6.17 16.47
CA ALA A 568 27.06 -7.56 16.87
C ALA A 568 27.73 -8.39 15.76
N GLY A 569 27.95 -7.82 14.57
CA GLY A 569 28.69 -8.45 13.46
C GLY A 569 27.83 -9.28 12.52
N TYR A 570 26.51 -9.07 12.51
CA TYR A 570 25.62 -9.54 11.46
C TYR A 570 25.63 -8.57 10.28
N ALA A 571 25.32 -9.07 9.10
CA ALA A 571 25.07 -8.26 7.92
C ALA A 571 23.82 -8.77 7.21
N ASP A 572 23.05 -7.82 6.70
CA ASP A 572 21.82 -8.08 5.98
C ASP A 572 22.08 -8.66 4.58
N SER A 573 21.31 -9.67 4.19
CA SER A 573 21.60 -10.44 2.96
C SER A 573 21.45 -9.61 1.70
N GLU A 574 20.48 -8.69 1.70
CA GLU A 574 20.12 -7.74 0.66
C GLU A 574 21.25 -6.72 0.50
N THR A 575 21.76 -6.18 1.62
CA THR A 575 22.94 -5.32 1.62
C THR A 575 24.18 -6.05 1.09
N LEU A 576 24.37 -7.34 1.44
CA LEU A 576 25.51 -8.14 0.97
C LEU A 576 25.45 -8.46 -0.53
N SER A 577 24.25 -8.67 -1.07
CA SER A 577 24.03 -8.96 -2.49
C SER A 577 23.92 -7.71 -3.36
N GLY A 578 23.67 -6.54 -2.76
CA GLY A 578 23.34 -5.32 -3.48
C GLY A 578 21.96 -5.39 -4.13
N ASN A 579 21.04 -6.17 -3.55
CA ASN A 579 19.66 -6.25 -4.03
C ASN A 579 18.91 -4.97 -3.67
N GLU A 580 18.23 -4.36 -4.63
CA GLU A 580 17.44 -3.14 -4.46
C GLU A 580 15.93 -3.44 -4.45
N GLU A 581 15.57 -4.66 -4.07
CA GLU A 581 14.19 -5.08 -3.81
C GLU A 581 13.81 -4.89 -2.35
N TYR A 582 12.51 -4.89 -2.08
CA TYR A 582 11.95 -4.53 -0.78
C TYR A 582 10.91 -5.55 -0.35
N SER A 583 10.92 -5.93 0.92
CA SER A 583 9.98 -6.94 1.44
C SER A 583 8.60 -6.37 1.77
N TYR A 584 8.48 -5.03 1.84
CA TYR A 584 7.31 -4.35 2.37
C TYR A 584 7.03 -3.02 1.64
N SER A 585 5.75 -2.66 1.57
CA SER A 585 5.30 -1.36 1.04
C SER A 585 4.23 -0.79 1.95
N PHE A 586 4.48 0.41 2.48
CA PHE A 586 3.56 1.06 3.41
C PHE A 586 3.46 2.56 3.11
N SER A 587 2.22 3.07 3.08
CA SER A 587 1.94 4.48 2.74
C SER A 587 2.59 4.93 1.41
N GLY A 588 2.75 4.01 0.46
CA GLY A 588 3.38 4.26 -0.83
C GLY A 588 4.91 4.35 -0.83
N LEU A 589 5.54 3.94 0.28
CA LEU A 589 7.00 3.89 0.43
C LEU A 589 7.45 2.43 0.49
N SER A 590 8.48 2.08 -0.27
CA SER A 590 9.09 0.75 -0.27
C SER A 590 10.29 0.68 0.68
N GLY A 591 10.40 -0.43 1.40
CA GLY A 591 11.51 -0.75 2.32
C GLY A 591 11.39 -2.21 2.80
N SER A 592 12.33 -2.69 3.61
CA SER A 592 12.26 -4.06 4.12
C SER A 592 12.01 -4.08 5.63
N LEU A 593 11.08 -4.93 6.07
CA LEU A 593 10.91 -5.29 7.49
C LEU A 593 11.34 -6.73 7.74
N ASP A 594 11.32 -7.54 6.69
CA ASP A 594 11.76 -8.93 6.68
C ASP A 594 13.22 -8.97 6.25
N HIS A 595 14.04 -9.68 7.02
CA HIS A 595 15.47 -9.77 6.75
C HIS A 595 15.98 -11.19 6.97
N VAL A 596 17.08 -11.51 6.29
CA VAL A 596 17.94 -12.64 6.64
C VAL A 596 19.35 -12.12 6.97
N LEU A 597 19.64 -12.00 8.26
CA LEU A 597 20.92 -11.50 8.75
C LEU A 597 21.92 -12.64 8.96
N LEU A 598 23.10 -12.51 8.36
CA LEU A 598 24.17 -13.51 8.42
C LEU A 598 25.32 -13.01 9.29
N ASN A 599 25.74 -13.82 10.26
CA ASN A 599 26.98 -13.51 10.98
C ASN A 599 28.22 -13.71 10.08
N ARG A 600 29.37 -13.20 10.50
CA ARG A 600 30.63 -13.30 9.73
C ARG A 600 31.01 -14.71 9.25
N HIS A 601 30.57 -15.77 9.94
CA HIS A 601 30.83 -17.15 9.52
C HIS A 601 29.89 -17.56 8.38
N ALA A 602 28.59 -17.33 8.55
CA ALA A 602 27.60 -17.60 7.52
C ALA A 602 27.81 -16.75 6.25
N GLN A 603 28.30 -15.51 6.38
CA GLN A 603 28.68 -14.66 5.24
C GLN A 603 29.70 -15.32 4.29
N ARG A 604 30.61 -16.16 4.80
CA ARG A 604 31.58 -16.86 3.94
C ARG A 604 30.96 -17.99 3.12
N ARG A 605 29.74 -18.40 3.49
CA ARG A 605 28.94 -19.41 2.78
C ARG A 605 27.87 -18.80 1.89
N PHE A 606 27.56 -17.52 2.08
CA PHE A 606 26.56 -16.78 1.32
C PHE A 606 26.85 -16.84 -0.18
N THR A 607 25.84 -17.21 -0.96
CA THR A 607 25.94 -17.22 -2.43
C THR A 607 25.15 -16.09 -3.07
N GLY A 608 24.23 -15.47 -2.33
CA GLY A 608 23.32 -14.44 -2.82
C GLY A 608 21.94 -14.55 -2.17
N SER A 609 21.10 -13.55 -2.43
CA SER A 609 19.74 -13.43 -1.90
C SER A 609 18.78 -12.89 -2.95
N ASP A 610 17.49 -13.14 -2.75
CA ASP A 610 16.40 -12.58 -3.55
C ASP A 610 15.22 -12.24 -2.62
N ILE A 611 14.47 -11.20 -2.97
CA ILE A 611 13.15 -10.95 -2.38
C ILE A 611 12.14 -11.26 -3.46
N TRP A 612 11.37 -12.32 -3.27
CA TRP A 612 10.41 -12.72 -4.29
C TRP A 612 9.15 -11.85 -4.15
N SER A 613 9.09 -10.78 -4.94
CA SER A 613 8.03 -9.76 -4.90
C SER A 613 6.68 -10.30 -5.41
N ILE A 614 5.93 -10.96 -4.53
CA ILE A 614 4.61 -11.54 -4.81
C ILE A 614 3.48 -10.92 -3.99
N ASN A 615 3.76 -10.07 -3.01
CA ASN A 615 2.85 -9.69 -1.94
C ASN A 615 2.79 -8.18 -1.71
N SER A 616 3.90 -7.56 -1.30
CA SER A 616 3.87 -6.21 -0.72
C SER A 616 3.47 -5.14 -1.73
N GLY A 617 3.86 -5.30 -2.99
CA GLY A 617 3.52 -4.40 -4.08
C GLY A 617 2.14 -4.63 -4.73
N GLU A 618 1.49 -5.75 -4.42
CA GLU A 618 0.19 -6.12 -5.01
C GLU A 618 -0.96 -5.32 -4.39
N SER A 619 -2.05 -5.15 -5.15
CA SER A 619 -3.28 -4.58 -4.60
C SER A 619 -3.86 -5.48 -3.51
N LEU A 620 -4.29 -4.87 -2.39
CA LEU A 620 -5.02 -5.54 -1.31
C LEU A 620 -6.24 -6.34 -1.81
N LEU A 621 -6.88 -5.89 -2.89
CA LEU A 621 -8.07 -6.55 -3.46
C LEU A 621 -7.81 -7.97 -3.98
N LEU A 622 -6.54 -8.39 -4.13
CA LEU A 622 -6.14 -9.74 -4.53
C LEU A 622 -5.99 -10.70 -3.33
N GLU A 623 -6.00 -10.17 -2.11
CA GLU A 623 -5.84 -10.92 -0.87
C GLU A 623 -7.10 -11.74 -0.56
N TYR A 624 -6.95 -12.90 0.10
CA TYR A 624 -8.12 -13.72 0.49
C TYR A 624 -9.11 -12.94 1.36
N SER A 625 -8.62 -12.06 2.24
CA SER A 625 -9.42 -11.25 3.16
C SER A 625 -10.32 -10.23 2.44
N ARG A 626 -10.07 -9.99 1.14
CA ARG A 626 -10.86 -9.11 0.26
C ARG A 626 -11.69 -9.89 -0.75
N TYR A 627 -11.86 -11.20 -0.56
CA TYR A 627 -12.73 -12.01 -1.40
C TYR A 627 -14.14 -11.40 -1.48
N ASN A 628 -14.70 -11.31 -2.70
CA ASN A 628 -16.03 -10.77 -2.94
C ASN A 628 -16.28 -9.33 -2.42
N TYR A 629 -15.23 -8.52 -2.19
CA TYR A 629 -15.37 -7.12 -1.74
C TYR A 629 -15.85 -6.16 -2.83
N THR A 630 -15.73 -6.56 -4.10
CA THR A 630 -15.99 -5.67 -5.25
C THR A 630 -16.87 -6.37 -6.28
N GLY A 631 -17.25 -5.63 -7.33
CA GLY A 631 -17.86 -6.15 -8.56
C GLY A 631 -17.07 -7.25 -9.28
N LEU A 632 -15.76 -7.34 -9.02
CA LEU A 632 -14.82 -8.21 -9.72
C LEU A 632 -14.54 -9.49 -8.92
N ASP A 633 -14.35 -10.60 -9.65
CA ASP A 633 -13.74 -11.81 -9.09
C ASP A 633 -12.23 -11.74 -9.30
N LEU A 634 -11.52 -11.46 -8.22
CA LEU A 634 -10.07 -11.21 -8.21
C LEU A 634 -9.28 -12.35 -7.55
N HIS A 635 -9.96 -13.29 -6.89
CA HIS A 635 -9.27 -14.34 -6.17
C HIS A 635 -8.71 -15.42 -7.11
N THR A 636 -7.51 -15.88 -6.80
CA THR A 636 -6.85 -17.01 -7.48
C THR A 636 -6.04 -17.80 -6.46
N ASP A 637 -5.81 -19.08 -6.72
CA ASP A 637 -4.93 -19.93 -5.89
C ASP A 637 -3.43 -19.64 -6.11
N SER A 638 -3.10 -18.64 -6.94
CA SER A 638 -1.73 -18.23 -7.24
C SER A 638 -1.04 -17.60 -6.01
N PRO A 639 0.30 -17.56 -5.96
CA PRO A 639 1.03 -17.06 -4.80
C PRO A 639 0.88 -15.55 -4.58
N PHE A 640 0.42 -14.81 -5.60
CA PHE A 640 0.34 -13.35 -5.56
C PHE A 640 -0.67 -12.87 -4.50
N ARG A 641 -0.26 -11.93 -3.65
CA ARG A 641 -1.01 -11.42 -2.50
C ARG A 641 -1.48 -12.54 -1.56
N SER A 642 -0.59 -13.48 -1.27
CA SER A 642 -0.74 -14.49 -0.21
C SER A 642 -0.51 -13.91 1.19
N SER A 643 0.23 -12.80 1.26
CA SER A 643 0.51 -12.01 2.46
C SER A 643 0.67 -10.53 2.08
N ASP A 644 0.88 -9.68 3.07
CA ASP A 644 1.37 -8.29 2.94
C ASP A 644 2.90 -8.18 2.92
N HIS A 645 3.61 -9.27 3.22
CA HIS A 645 5.08 -9.35 3.23
C HIS A 645 5.63 -10.25 2.12
N ASP A 646 6.69 -9.82 1.44
CA ASP A 646 7.39 -10.67 0.46
C ASP A 646 8.40 -11.61 1.15
N PRO A 647 8.49 -12.88 0.74
CA PRO A 647 9.47 -13.80 1.29
C PRO A 647 10.90 -13.42 0.86
N VAL A 648 11.81 -13.43 1.83
CA VAL A 648 13.26 -13.27 1.63
C VAL A 648 13.90 -14.64 1.54
N ILE A 649 14.70 -14.91 0.50
CA ILE A 649 15.41 -16.19 0.32
C ILE A 649 16.91 -15.99 0.12
N VAL A 650 17.70 -16.83 0.80
CA VAL A 650 19.16 -16.77 0.84
C VAL A 650 19.77 -18.11 0.48
N GLY A 651 20.78 -18.09 -0.38
CA GLY A 651 21.59 -19.27 -0.71
C GLY A 651 22.84 -19.39 0.16
N LEU A 652 23.12 -20.61 0.63
CA LEU A 652 24.32 -20.97 1.38
C LEU A 652 25.03 -22.17 0.74
N THR A 653 26.36 -22.13 0.69
CA THR A 653 27.17 -23.33 0.42
C THR A 653 27.24 -24.23 1.65
N ARG A 654 27.46 -25.53 1.45
CA ARG A 654 27.52 -26.53 2.54
C ARG A 654 28.86 -26.60 3.27
N ASN A 655 29.94 -26.15 2.63
CA ASN A 655 31.27 -26.20 3.23
C ASN A 655 31.49 -25.00 4.13
N ALA A 656 32.17 -25.19 5.27
CA ALA A 656 32.63 -24.05 6.06
C ALA A 656 33.59 -23.20 5.21
N GLY A 657 33.38 -21.89 5.22
CA GLY A 657 34.28 -20.93 4.59
C GLY A 657 35.37 -20.42 5.52
#